data_AF-A0A2R6QAJ7-F1
#
_entry.id   AF-A0A2R6QAJ7-F1
#
_cell.length_a   1.000
_cell.length_b   1.000
_cell.length_c   1.000
_cell.angle_alpha   90.00
_cell.angle_beta   90.00
_cell.angle_gamma   90.00
#
_symmetry.space_group_name_H-M   'P 1'
#
loop_
_entity.id
_entity.type
_entity.pdbx_description
1 polymer ?
#
loop_
_entity_poly.entity_id
_entity_poly.type
_entity_poly.pdbx_seq_one_letter_code
_entity_poly.pdbx_strand_id
1 'polypeptide(L)'
;MEDQEGMVGVSDVGIVVSSMTDGFDLEITSVRENGNLGDDLLEDLDSYLEDINDRLTISRMVSDSVIKGMVKAVEQVAAEKVASYELQVIGLKEKLNFHQLGFHTSQSTSMENGLFCGVSNDKWRESLCGVRSAAREQMKKLKKEMDSLRGGSLMKRVSSGSELVGLGGILQEKEFFGVDKTLDTLKATMDTICEQVDDMVCLAKASVCEWQQEQEFQREVEARVIQSSIRSLHEEFEEKLRDQNPSEGIDEISNLRKELDVILKSVGNPETGQQISHGSHETDHAHHRTLSSHISPSTLVWEEKGIFEESENSVPENWDAAQLKHMTKDGLVNHFNNVITKMRRNHESKVQEMTEVYFGLKREYLKIKEKGSSLPVRKDKDLDMLRKKLPEVIIKLDDILVENGKFSTLSNNSESLSSLKDRVNNLLSENHQLRVSLTEKRKEVNRLSLQVSDAFEKMLQQSLTEAKLLELIQNLKFAAGDAKVEASVSEEVYKCVLREVTAQITRDTKELEMESVVTKEIDEIFNRKAAQDAEASSNYDIGDSDIESLIMQGLYGVIFREAIKEAQTQINDLNAKYLNENDIRDSIELEKENKSRLIIEEKERLKQEVLLLEASLKEKEKLALELSTALAREKERFELASQESNDLKDQASWQQTLVSEKSMELDIVKGELALALERIQLDKVETNKLNQKLELRGKALREADEQRNILLAATQEKQNGILLLRENDIKQRKQMQVVILLVNGLSQALSDFEGRVAQSIKETDLRLEESSSQLRSLIQKASILKRTDVLYRQKLDRKCADLQLAEAEVDLLGDEVDALLSLLEKIYIALDHYSPVLKHYTGIIEILKLVRRELSGESTKPP
;
A
#
# COMPACT_ATOMS: atom_id res chain seq x y z
N MET A 1 -23.45 9.15 53.33
CA MET A 1 -23.48 8.16 54.42
C MET A 1 -22.07 7.62 54.54
N GLU A 2 -21.45 7.94 55.68
CA GLU A 2 -20.26 7.35 56.32
C GLU A 2 -18.91 7.32 55.58
N ASP A 3 -18.15 8.39 55.83
CA ASP A 3 -16.91 8.45 56.64
C ASP A 3 -15.62 7.66 56.27
N GLN A 4 -14.59 8.47 56.01
CA GLN A 4 -13.23 8.51 56.61
C GLN A 4 -12.44 7.22 56.86
N GLU A 5 -11.25 7.10 56.26
CA GLU A 5 -9.94 7.37 56.89
C GLU A 5 -8.80 7.15 55.88
N GLY A 6 -7.75 7.98 55.96
CA GLY A 6 -6.61 7.94 55.04
C GLY A 6 -5.41 7.20 55.60
N MET A 7 -4.45 6.84 54.74
CA MET A 7 -3.02 6.98 55.02
C MET A 7 -2.17 6.71 53.78
N VAL A 8 -1.03 7.39 53.76
CA VAL A 8 0.08 7.40 52.81
C VAL A 8 0.77 6.03 52.66
N GLY A 9 1.22 5.69 51.44
CA GLY A 9 2.16 4.57 51.15
C GLY A 9 2.24 4.29 49.64
N VAL A 10 3.18 4.85 48.86
CA VAL A 10 4.57 4.41 48.56
C VAL A 10 4.69 3.26 47.54
N SER A 11 5.47 3.53 46.48
CA SER A 11 6.50 2.70 45.80
C SER A 11 6.46 3.05 44.29
N ASP A 12 7.47 3.57 43.59
CA ASP A 12 8.94 3.53 43.62
C ASP A 12 9.55 2.17 43.96
N VAL A 13 10.14 1.52 42.95
CA VAL A 13 11.00 0.35 43.09
C VAL A 13 12.24 0.57 42.24
N GLY A 14 13.27 1.02 42.94
CA GLY A 14 14.66 0.90 42.54
C GLY A 14 15.25 -0.47 42.89
N ILE A 15 16.41 -0.67 42.27
CA ILE A 15 17.44 -1.72 42.43
C ILE A 15 17.64 -2.18 43.88
N VAL A 16 17.70 -3.51 44.11
CA VAL A 16 18.46 -4.10 45.21
C VAL A 16 19.10 -5.44 44.80
N VAL A 17 20.40 -5.52 45.07
CA VAL A 17 21.32 -6.67 45.07
C VAL A 17 20.93 -7.66 46.18
N SER A 18 21.12 -8.96 45.98
CA SER A 18 21.07 -9.93 47.07
C SER A 18 22.24 -10.91 47.00
N SER A 19 23.11 -10.84 48.01
CA SER A 19 24.01 -11.91 48.44
C SER A 19 23.35 -12.70 49.55
N MET A 20 23.53 -14.02 49.58
CA MET A 20 23.29 -14.83 50.78
C MET A 20 24.29 -15.98 50.82
N THR A 21 24.98 -16.08 51.95
CA THR A 21 25.93 -17.12 52.35
C THR A 21 25.29 -18.07 53.35
N ASP A 22 25.71 -19.34 53.30
CA ASP A 22 25.83 -20.38 54.35
C ASP A 22 25.56 -21.74 53.67
N GLY A 23 26.33 -22.82 53.77
CA GLY A 23 27.40 -23.20 54.69
C GLY A 23 27.19 -24.71 54.93
N PHE A 24 28.10 -25.57 54.47
CA PHE A 24 28.18 -26.97 54.92
C PHE A 24 29.63 -27.46 54.89
N ASP A 25 30.06 -27.96 56.05
CA ASP A 25 31.37 -28.52 56.39
C ASP A 25 31.71 -29.81 55.65
N LEU A 26 33.02 -30.05 55.45
CA LEU A 26 33.58 -31.40 55.36
C LEU A 26 34.97 -31.45 56.02
N GLU A 27 35.12 -32.32 57.02
CA GLU A 27 36.39 -32.59 57.72
C GLU A 27 37.30 -33.57 56.94
N ILE A 28 38.56 -33.12 56.77
CA ILE A 28 39.86 -33.78 57.09
C ILE A 28 40.23 -35.13 56.43
N THR A 29 41.34 -35.15 55.67
CA THR A 29 42.61 -35.83 56.05
C THR A 29 43.73 -35.73 54.98
N SER A 30 44.83 -35.07 55.39
CA SER A 30 46.27 -35.32 55.15
C SER A 30 46.81 -35.87 53.82
N VAL A 31 47.84 -35.21 53.26
CA VAL A 31 49.25 -35.67 53.14
C VAL A 31 50.00 -34.96 51.98
N ARG A 32 51.01 -34.16 52.37
CA ARG A 32 52.37 -34.00 51.81
C ARG A 32 52.60 -33.65 50.31
N GLU A 33 53.11 -32.44 50.12
CA GLU A 33 54.18 -31.96 49.21
C GLU A 33 54.53 -32.79 47.95
N ASN A 34 54.47 -32.15 46.77
CA ASN A 34 55.65 -31.97 45.91
C ASN A 34 55.39 -31.07 44.68
N GLY A 35 56.20 -30.01 44.56
CA GLY A 35 56.99 -29.67 43.36
C GLY A 35 56.31 -28.99 42.15
N ASN A 36 56.56 -27.68 42.01
CA ASN A 36 56.79 -26.92 40.78
C ASN A 36 56.24 -27.50 39.45
N LEU A 37 54.93 -27.36 39.21
CA LEU A 37 54.33 -27.49 37.87
C LEU A 37 53.41 -26.31 37.52
N GLY A 38 53.39 -25.26 38.36
CA GLY A 38 52.47 -24.13 38.25
C GLY A 38 52.95 -22.99 37.35
N ASP A 39 54.25 -22.69 37.38
CA ASP A 39 54.77 -21.48 36.74
C ASP A 39 54.86 -21.59 35.20
N ASP A 40 55.29 -22.73 34.65
CA ASP A 40 55.32 -22.94 33.18
C ASP A 40 53.89 -23.00 32.58
N LEU A 41 52.91 -23.50 33.34
CA LEU A 41 51.51 -23.61 32.91
C LEU A 41 50.77 -22.27 33.02
N LEU A 42 51.23 -21.38 33.90
CA LEU A 42 50.75 -20.00 34.03
C LEU A 42 51.32 -19.10 32.93
N GLU A 43 52.60 -19.24 32.60
CA GLU A 43 53.24 -18.44 31.54
C GLU A 43 52.72 -18.82 30.14
N ASP A 44 52.45 -20.11 29.89
CA ASP A 44 51.76 -20.57 28.67
C ASP A 44 50.30 -20.09 28.61
N LEU A 45 49.60 -19.99 29.75
CA LEU A 45 48.22 -19.50 29.79
C LEU A 45 48.15 -17.98 29.59
N ASP A 46 49.09 -17.23 30.16
CA ASP A 46 49.22 -15.79 29.96
C ASP A 46 49.57 -15.46 28.49
N SER A 47 50.48 -16.22 27.88
CA SER A 47 50.78 -16.10 26.44
C SER A 47 49.57 -16.42 25.56
N TYR A 48 48.76 -17.43 25.94
CA TYR A 48 47.55 -17.79 25.20
C TYR A 48 46.44 -16.75 25.36
N LEU A 49 46.30 -16.15 26.55
CA LEU A 49 45.38 -15.05 26.80
C LEU A 49 45.81 -13.77 26.06
N GLU A 50 47.11 -13.52 25.96
CA GLU A 50 47.67 -12.40 25.19
C GLU A 50 47.45 -12.60 23.68
N ASP A 51 47.65 -13.80 23.12
CA ASP A 51 47.31 -14.11 21.72
C ASP A 51 45.80 -13.99 21.46
N ILE A 52 44.95 -14.44 22.38
CA ILE A 52 43.50 -14.24 22.28
C ILE A 52 43.18 -12.75 22.27
N ASN A 53 43.80 -11.95 23.14
CA ASN A 53 43.57 -10.52 23.23
C ASN A 53 44.06 -9.76 21.98
N ASP A 54 45.21 -10.16 21.42
CA ASP A 54 45.73 -9.62 20.16
C ASP A 54 44.83 -9.99 18.98
N ARG A 55 44.38 -11.24 18.90
CA ARG A 55 43.42 -11.67 17.87
C ARG A 55 42.08 -10.97 18.02
N LEU A 56 41.62 -10.72 19.25
CA LEU A 56 40.40 -9.95 19.51
C LEU A 56 40.58 -8.49 19.08
N THR A 57 41.74 -7.90 19.36
CA THR A 57 42.08 -6.52 18.99
C THR A 57 42.17 -6.38 17.48
N ILE A 58 42.82 -7.31 16.78
CA ILE A 58 42.88 -7.37 15.32
C ILE A 58 41.49 -7.57 14.74
N SER A 59 40.70 -8.51 15.27
CA SER A 59 39.32 -8.77 14.83
C SER A 59 38.45 -7.53 14.99
N ARG A 60 38.60 -6.80 16.10
CA ARG A 60 37.91 -5.53 16.34
C ARG A 60 38.39 -4.43 15.41
N MET A 61 39.69 -4.27 15.17
CA MET A 61 40.22 -3.30 14.21
C MET A 61 39.77 -3.58 12.77
N VAL A 62 39.73 -4.86 12.36
CA VAL A 62 39.25 -5.28 11.04
C VAL A 62 37.75 -5.04 10.95
N SER A 63 36.98 -5.40 11.97
CA SER A 63 35.53 -5.15 12.02
C SER A 63 35.24 -3.65 11.96
N ASP A 64 35.93 -2.82 12.74
CA ASP A 64 35.80 -1.37 12.72
C ASP A 64 36.20 -0.79 11.37
N SER A 65 37.23 -1.33 10.72
CA SER A 65 37.65 -0.90 9.37
C SER A 65 36.65 -1.28 8.29
N VAL A 66 36.06 -2.48 8.37
CA VAL A 66 34.99 -2.94 7.46
C VAL A 66 33.73 -2.12 7.67
N ILE A 67 33.30 -1.94 8.92
CA ILE A 67 32.15 -1.10 9.28
C ILE A 67 32.38 0.33 8.80
N LYS A 68 33.57 0.91 9.02
CA LYS A 68 33.90 2.25 8.54
C LYS A 68 33.92 2.33 7.01
N GLY A 69 34.40 1.30 6.32
CA GLY A 69 34.35 1.20 4.86
C GLY A 69 32.91 1.12 4.33
N MET A 70 32.07 0.29 4.95
CA MET A 70 30.65 0.18 4.64
C MET A 70 29.90 1.49 4.92
N VAL A 71 30.15 2.12 6.07
CA VAL A 71 29.55 3.41 6.44
C VAL A 71 29.97 4.49 5.44
N LYS A 72 31.24 4.56 5.04
CA LYS A 72 31.68 5.50 4.00
C LYS A 72 31.05 5.22 2.64
N ALA A 73 30.90 3.96 2.25
CA ALA A 73 30.22 3.61 1.00
C ALA A 73 28.73 3.98 1.03
N VAL A 74 28.05 3.74 2.16
CA VAL A 74 26.66 4.16 2.38
C VAL A 74 26.54 5.68 2.43
N GLU A 75 27.46 6.37 3.08
CA GLU A 75 27.54 7.84 3.13
C GLU A 75 27.74 8.41 1.72
N GLN A 76 28.59 7.81 0.90
CA GLN A 76 28.79 8.24 -0.48
C GLN A 76 27.56 7.96 -1.36
N VAL A 77 26.94 6.79 -1.26
CA VAL A 77 25.68 6.48 -1.97
C VAL A 77 24.56 7.40 -1.51
N ALA A 78 24.49 7.73 -0.21
CA ALA A 78 23.53 8.68 0.33
C ALA A 78 23.81 10.09 -0.19
N ALA A 79 25.06 10.53 -0.22
CA ALA A 79 25.46 11.83 -0.75
C ALA A 79 25.16 11.95 -2.26
N GLU A 80 25.43 10.92 -3.05
CA GLU A 80 25.07 10.87 -4.48
C GLU A 80 23.55 10.91 -4.69
N LYS A 81 22.79 10.21 -3.84
CA LYS A 81 21.33 10.21 -3.90
C LYS A 81 20.73 11.54 -3.44
N VAL A 82 21.31 12.17 -2.41
CA VAL A 82 20.98 13.53 -1.98
C VAL A 82 21.31 14.52 -3.09
N ALA A 83 22.49 14.46 -3.71
CA ALA A 83 22.87 15.32 -4.82
C ALA A 83 21.94 15.13 -6.04
N SER A 84 21.55 13.88 -6.35
CA SER A 84 20.55 13.58 -7.38
C SER A 84 19.18 14.16 -7.05
N TYR A 85 18.73 14.04 -5.79
CA TYR A 85 17.48 14.66 -5.36
C TYR A 85 17.56 16.18 -5.29
N GLU A 86 18.69 16.76 -4.91
CA GLU A 86 18.92 18.20 -4.97
C GLU A 86 18.91 18.70 -6.41
N LEU A 87 19.48 17.95 -7.37
CA LEU A 87 19.40 18.27 -8.80
C LEU A 87 17.97 18.18 -9.33
N GLN A 88 17.19 17.18 -8.89
CA GLN A 88 15.76 17.06 -9.20
C GLN A 88 14.95 18.17 -8.53
N VAL A 89 15.28 18.56 -7.30
CA VAL A 89 14.66 19.68 -6.58
C VAL A 89 15.02 20.99 -7.25
N ILE A 90 16.24 21.19 -7.75
CA ILE A 90 16.62 22.35 -8.54
C ILE A 90 15.84 22.37 -9.86
N GLY A 91 15.73 21.24 -10.57
CA GLY A 91 14.92 21.15 -11.79
C GLY A 91 13.41 21.33 -11.55
N LEU A 92 12.89 20.88 -10.40
CA LEU A 92 11.53 21.15 -9.97
C LEU A 92 11.35 22.59 -9.52
N LYS A 93 12.35 23.19 -8.87
CA LYS A 93 12.38 24.59 -8.44
C LYS A 93 12.51 25.54 -9.63
N GLU A 94 13.20 25.16 -10.70
CA GLU A 94 13.20 25.86 -11.99
C GLU A 94 11.84 25.74 -12.68
N LYS A 95 11.22 24.56 -12.67
CA LYS A 95 9.83 24.38 -13.17
C LYS A 95 8.79 25.14 -12.32
N LEU A 96 9.03 25.26 -11.02
CA LEU A 96 8.21 26.02 -10.07
C LEU A 96 8.47 27.53 -10.22
N ASN A 97 9.70 27.96 -10.48
CA ASN A 97 10.04 29.36 -10.76
C ASN A 97 9.43 29.86 -12.09
N PHE A 98 9.12 28.96 -13.04
CA PHE A 98 8.30 29.29 -14.21
C PHE A 98 6.81 29.51 -13.86
N HIS A 99 6.35 29.07 -12.68
CA HIS A 99 4.96 29.20 -12.20
C HIS A 99 4.81 30.03 -10.92
N GLN A 100 5.91 30.53 -10.34
CA GLN A 100 5.93 31.16 -9.01
C GLN A 100 6.81 32.41 -8.99
N LEU A 101 6.74 33.26 -10.02
CA LEU A 101 7.20 34.63 -9.87
C LEU A 101 6.11 35.46 -9.18
N GLY A 102 6.09 35.34 -7.86
CA GLY A 102 5.26 36.15 -6.97
C GLY A 102 4.39 35.28 -6.09
N PHE A 103 4.87 34.94 -4.89
CA PHE A 103 4.14 35.14 -3.63
C PHE A 103 5.00 34.64 -2.48
N HIS A 104 5.28 35.54 -1.53
CA HIS A 104 5.72 35.17 -0.19
C HIS A 104 4.56 35.42 0.78
N THR A 105 4.15 34.34 1.44
CA THR A 105 3.70 34.21 2.85
C THR A 105 2.69 35.22 3.40
N SER A 106 1.50 34.74 3.79
CA SER A 106 0.90 34.90 5.14
C SER A 106 -0.42 34.14 5.31
N GLN A 107 -0.73 33.81 6.56
CA GLN A 107 -1.76 32.93 7.10
C GLN A 107 -3.24 33.41 7.03
N SER A 108 -4.13 32.42 6.86
CA SER A 108 -5.41 32.15 7.56
C SER A 108 -6.70 32.95 7.28
N THR A 109 -7.80 32.21 7.50
CA THR A 109 -9.22 32.55 7.76
C THR A 109 -10.19 32.89 6.62
N SER A 110 -11.06 31.90 6.33
CA SER A 110 -12.52 31.95 6.08
C SER A 110 -13.19 33.33 6.04
N MET A 111 -13.90 33.66 4.95
CA MET A 111 -15.39 33.71 4.90
C MET A 111 -15.90 33.99 3.47
N GLU A 112 -17.10 33.50 3.20
CA GLU A 112 -17.90 33.66 1.97
C GLU A 112 -18.07 35.11 1.50
N ASN A 113 -17.89 35.33 0.20
CA ASN A 113 -18.91 35.93 -0.67
C ASN A 113 -18.36 36.02 -2.09
N GLY A 114 -18.94 35.24 -3.00
CA GLY A 114 -18.66 35.33 -4.43
C GLY A 114 -19.29 36.58 -5.01
N LEU A 115 -18.46 37.55 -5.39
CA LEU A 115 -18.83 38.49 -6.46
C LEU A 115 -17.68 38.65 -7.45
N PHE A 116 -18.02 38.33 -8.69
CA PHE A 116 -17.23 38.43 -9.90
C PHE A 116 -16.56 39.81 -10.04
N CYS A 117 -15.22 39.88 -10.01
CA CYS A 117 -14.53 41.14 -10.26
C CYS A 117 -13.11 40.96 -10.82
N GLY A 118 -12.98 40.30 -11.97
CA GLY A 118 -11.71 40.24 -12.71
C GLY A 118 -11.34 41.54 -13.44
N VAL A 119 -12.32 42.44 -13.67
CA VAL A 119 -12.15 43.60 -14.59
C VAL A 119 -12.22 44.96 -13.89
N SER A 120 -12.75 45.06 -12.66
CA SER A 120 -12.96 46.38 -12.01
C SER A 120 -11.78 46.86 -11.15
N ASN A 121 -10.87 45.98 -10.72
CA ASN A 121 -9.81 46.36 -9.78
C ASN A 121 -8.76 47.28 -10.39
N ASP A 122 -8.47 47.15 -11.70
CA ASP A 122 -7.53 48.03 -12.38
C ASP A 122 -8.11 49.45 -12.53
N LYS A 123 -9.43 49.56 -12.77
CA LYS A 123 -10.16 50.84 -12.82
C LYS A 123 -10.25 51.51 -11.44
N TRP A 124 -10.43 50.73 -10.38
CA TRP A 124 -10.37 51.23 -8.99
C TRP A 124 -8.99 51.74 -8.62
N ARG A 125 -7.92 51.02 -8.99
CA ARG A 125 -6.53 51.46 -8.77
C ARG A 125 -6.23 52.76 -9.51
N GLU A 126 -6.65 52.89 -10.76
CA GLU A 126 -6.50 54.12 -11.54
C GLU A 126 -7.26 55.29 -10.91
N SER A 127 -8.49 55.06 -10.45
CA SER A 127 -9.29 56.07 -9.74
C SER A 127 -8.61 56.52 -8.44
N LEU A 128 -8.08 55.57 -7.66
CA LEU A 128 -7.39 55.85 -6.40
C LEU A 128 -6.08 56.62 -6.63
N CYS A 129 -5.33 56.29 -7.69
CA CYS A 129 -4.17 57.06 -8.12
C CYS A 129 -4.56 58.49 -8.55
N GLY A 130 -5.68 58.64 -9.24
CA GLY A 130 -6.27 59.93 -9.57
C GLY A 130 -6.57 60.78 -8.33
N VAL A 131 -7.27 60.20 -7.35
CA VAL A 131 -7.59 60.86 -6.07
C VAL A 131 -6.32 61.23 -5.29
N ARG A 132 -5.35 60.33 -5.21
CA ARG A 132 -4.05 60.57 -4.56
C ARG A 132 -3.31 61.75 -5.19
N SER A 133 -3.26 61.80 -6.53
CA SER A 133 -2.59 62.88 -7.25
C SER A 133 -3.30 64.23 -7.05
N ALA A 134 -4.63 64.25 -7.13
CA ALA A 134 -5.44 65.45 -6.91
C ALA A 134 -5.30 65.98 -5.48
N ALA A 135 -5.33 65.10 -4.48
CA ALA A 135 -5.20 65.51 -3.08
C ALA A 135 -3.79 66.03 -2.75
N ARG A 136 -2.73 65.44 -3.33
CA ARG A 136 -1.36 65.98 -3.22
C ARG A 136 -1.26 67.38 -3.83
N GLU A 137 -1.94 67.62 -4.95
CA GLU A 137 -1.94 68.92 -5.62
C GLU A 137 -2.67 69.99 -4.78
N GLN A 138 -3.82 69.65 -4.19
CA GLN A 138 -4.53 70.55 -3.26
C GLN A 138 -3.69 70.88 -2.02
N MET A 139 -2.99 69.89 -1.44
CA MET A 139 -2.10 70.14 -0.30
C MET A 139 -0.91 71.02 -0.67
N LYS A 140 -0.33 70.88 -1.87
CA LYS A 140 0.72 71.78 -2.37
C LYS A 140 0.21 73.20 -2.55
N LYS A 141 -1.00 73.37 -3.08
CA LYS A 141 -1.64 74.68 -3.23
C LYS A 141 -1.87 75.35 -1.88
N LEU A 142 -2.38 74.60 -0.90
CA LEU A 142 -2.58 75.06 0.47
C LEU A 142 -1.25 75.48 1.13
N LYS A 143 -0.19 74.69 0.95
CA LYS A 143 1.16 75.04 1.45
C LYS A 143 1.66 76.36 0.85
N LYS A 144 1.48 76.55 -0.47
CA LYS A 144 1.85 77.79 -1.17
C LYS A 144 1.04 79.01 -0.70
N GLU A 145 -0.25 78.83 -0.42
CA GLU A 145 -1.11 79.89 0.14
C GLU A 145 -0.68 80.24 1.57
N MET A 146 -0.36 79.26 2.41
CA MET A 146 0.19 79.49 3.76
C MET A 146 1.55 80.22 3.73
N ASP A 147 2.45 79.83 2.82
CA ASP A 147 3.74 80.51 2.64
C ASP A 147 3.56 81.96 2.17
N SER A 148 2.53 82.23 1.36
CA SER A 148 2.20 83.59 0.92
C SER A 148 1.66 84.46 2.05
N LEU A 149 0.89 83.88 2.98
CA LEU A 149 0.39 84.57 4.19
C LEU A 149 1.53 84.85 5.17
N ARG A 150 2.52 83.95 5.27
CA ARG A 150 3.75 84.15 6.06
C ARG A 150 4.58 85.33 5.57
N GLY A 151 4.56 85.64 4.27
CA GLY A 151 5.27 86.78 3.67
C GLY A 151 4.47 88.11 3.61
N GLY A 152 3.17 88.10 3.93
CA GLY A 152 2.24 89.19 3.63
C GLY A 152 2.05 90.29 4.69
N SER A 153 2.72 90.23 5.85
CA SER A 153 2.57 91.24 6.91
C SER A 153 3.83 92.08 7.08
N LEU A 154 3.95 93.16 6.31
CA LEU A 154 4.71 94.36 6.66
C LEU A 154 4.37 95.49 5.66
N MET A 155 3.24 96.16 5.86
CA MET A 155 3.02 97.47 5.24
C MET A 155 2.13 98.36 6.13
N LYS A 156 2.84 99.28 6.81
CA LYS A 156 2.47 100.66 7.16
C LYS A 156 1.00 100.92 7.53
N ARG A 157 0.77 101.30 8.79
CA ARG A 157 -0.11 102.43 9.06
C ARG A 157 0.51 103.39 10.08
N VAL A 158 0.47 104.65 9.65
CA VAL A 158 0.98 105.88 10.24
C VAL A 158 0.14 106.29 11.45
N SER A 159 0.83 106.82 12.47
CA SER A 159 0.41 107.63 13.63
C SER A 159 -1.10 107.83 13.94
N SER A 160 -1.51 107.54 15.17
CA SER A 160 -1.94 108.55 16.16
C SER A 160 -2.63 107.90 17.38
N GLY A 161 -2.11 108.18 18.59
CA GLY A 161 -2.95 108.49 19.76
C GLY A 161 -3.36 107.37 20.72
N SER A 162 -2.61 107.31 21.83
CA SER A 162 -3.03 106.94 23.20
C SER A 162 -3.00 105.46 23.61
N GLU A 163 -2.02 105.19 24.47
CA GLU A 163 -1.81 103.99 25.28
C GLU A 163 -2.93 103.76 26.30
N LEU A 164 -3.32 102.49 26.51
CA LEU A 164 -3.24 101.87 27.84
C LEU A 164 -3.35 100.33 27.77
N VAL A 165 -2.20 99.69 28.04
CA VAL A 165 -1.99 98.41 28.76
C VAL A 165 -2.41 97.08 28.10
N GLY A 166 -1.41 96.50 27.41
CA GLY A 166 -0.76 95.26 27.86
C GLY A 166 -1.52 93.94 27.74
N LEU A 167 -1.27 93.19 26.65
CA LEU A 167 -1.02 91.73 26.59
C LEU A 167 -1.20 91.26 25.13
N GLY A 168 -0.11 90.95 24.42
CA GLY A 168 -0.22 90.36 23.08
C GLY A 168 1.08 90.37 22.27
N GLY A 169 2.19 89.91 22.85
CA GLY A 169 3.52 89.99 22.21
C GLY A 169 4.27 88.67 22.02
N ILE A 170 3.70 87.49 22.30
CA ILE A 170 4.46 86.21 22.30
C ILE A 170 3.72 85.05 21.60
N LEU A 171 2.86 85.33 20.62
CA LEU A 171 2.00 84.30 20.01
C LEU A 171 1.89 84.45 18.49
N GLN A 172 3.01 84.52 17.75
CA GLN A 172 2.87 84.49 16.28
C GLN A 172 3.93 83.72 15.47
N GLU A 173 5.09 83.36 16.02
CA GLU A 173 6.08 82.56 15.26
C GLU A 173 6.06 81.06 15.57
N LYS A 174 5.61 80.63 16.76
CA LYS A 174 5.56 79.19 17.11
C LYS A 174 4.34 78.45 16.58
N GLU A 175 3.26 79.15 16.22
CA GLU A 175 2.02 78.50 15.74
C GLU A 175 2.13 78.02 14.28
N PHE A 176 2.77 78.78 13.39
CA PHE A 176 2.82 78.42 11.96
C PHE A 176 3.73 77.22 11.64
N PHE A 177 4.81 76.99 12.39
CA PHE A 177 5.62 75.77 12.25
C PHE A 177 4.84 74.51 12.64
N GLY A 178 3.88 74.64 13.57
CA GLY A 178 2.93 73.59 13.90
C GLY A 178 2.03 73.23 12.73
N VAL A 179 1.54 74.22 11.98
CA VAL A 179 0.64 74.00 10.83
C VAL A 179 1.36 73.34 9.65
N ASP A 180 2.62 73.70 9.37
CA ASP A 180 3.41 73.01 8.34
C ASP A 180 3.68 71.55 8.71
N LYS A 181 3.96 71.29 10.00
CA LYS A 181 4.17 69.92 10.52
C LYS A 181 2.87 69.10 10.48
N THR A 182 1.71 69.69 10.78
CA THR A 182 0.42 68.99 10.67
C THR A 182 0.05 68.73 9.21
N LEU A 183 0.35 69.64 8.28
CA LEU A 183 0.12 69.44 6.85
C LEU A 183 1.01 68.32 6.27
N ASP A 184 2.28 68.30 6.63
CA ASP A 184 3.19 67.23 6.21
C ASP A 184 2.82 65.88 6.86
N THR A 185 2.32 65.89 8.10
CA THR A 185 1.77 64.69 8.77
C THR A 185 0.51 64.19 8.07
N LEU A 186 -0.41 65.10 7.71
CA LEU A 186 -1.65 64.76 7.00
C LEU A 186 -1.37 64.18 5.62
N LYS A 187 -0.37 64.73 4.92
CA LYS A 187 0.11 64.19 3.64
C LYS A 187 0.67 62.77 3.81
N ALA A 188 1.49 62.54 4.84
CA ALA A 188 2.01 61.20 5.15
C ALA A 188 0.88 60.22 5.49
N THR A 189 -0.09 60.61 6.30
CA THR A 189 -1.26 59.78 6.63
C THR A 189 -2.07 59.42 5.40
N MET A 190 -2.30 60.38 4.48
CA MET A 190 -3.02 60.12 3.24
C MET A 190 -2.27 59.17 2.30
N ASP A 191 -0.95 59.29 2.25
CA ASP A 191 -0.09 58.37 1.49
C ASP A 191 -0.13 56.95 2.07
N THR A 192 -0.10 56.81 3.41
CA THR A 192 -0.25 55.51 4.08
C THR A 192 -1.61 54.88 3.85
N ILE A 193 -2.71 55.65 3.90
CA ILE A 193 -4.06 55.13 3.61
C ILE A 193 -4.14 54.64 2.16
N CYS A 194 -3.57 55.40 1.24
CA CYS A 194 -3.51 55.07 -0.17
C CYS A 194 -2.73 53.77 -0.44
N GLU A 195 -1.61 53.56 0.23
CA GLU A 195 -0.82 52.33 0.16
C GLU A 195 -1.58 51.14 0.76
N GLN A 196 -2.23 51.31 1.91
CA GLN A 196 -3.06 50.26 2.53
C GLN A 196 -4.21 49.81 1.63
N VAL A 197 -4.85 50.74 0.93
CA VAL A 197 -5.92 50.41 -0.02
C VAL A 197 -5.37 49.72 -1.27
N ASP A 198 -4.20 50.15 -1.78
CA ASP A 198 -3.53 49.46 -2.88
C ASP A 198 -3.16 48.01 -2.52
N ASP A 199 -2.69 47.78 -1.30
CA ASP A 199 -2.37 46.46 -0.76
C ASP A 199 -3.62 45.59 -0.61
N MET A 200 -4.73 46.15 -0.09
CA MET A 200 -6.02 45.45 -0.04
C MET A 200 -6.53 45.04 -1.43
N VAL A 201 -6.37 45.91 -2.43
CA VAL A 201 -6.75 45.60 -3.83
C VAL A 201 -5.83 44.52 -4.42
N CYS A 202 -4.52 44.55 -4.12
CA CYS A 202 -3.58 43.50 -4.51
C CYS A 202 -3.94 42.15 -3.88
N LEU A 203 -4.22 42.12 -2.58
CA LEU A 203 -4.61 40.91 -1.84
C LEU A 203 -5.92 40.33 -2.37
N ALA A 204 -6.92 41.18 -2.66
CA ALA A 204 -8.17 40.75 -3.28
C ALA A 204 -7.94 40.13 -4.67
N LYS A 205 -7.06 40.71 -5.49
CA LYS A 205 -6.70 40.16 -6.82
C LYS A 205 -6.00 38.81 -6.70
N ALA A 206 -5.10 38.65 -5.73
CA ALA A 206 -4.41 37.39 -5.46
C ALA A 206 -5.41 36.29 -5.02
N SER A 207 -6.29 36.61 -4.07
CA SER A 207 -7.31 35.68 -3.58
C SER A 207 -8.28 35.22 -4.67
N VAL A 208 -8.68 36.12 -5.58
CA VAL A 208 -9.52 35.75 -6.74
C VAL A 208 -8.77 34.82 -7.71
N CYS A 209 -7.48 35.05 -7.95
CA CYS A 209 -6.67 34.19 -8.81
C CYS A 209 -6.47 32.80 -8.19
N GLU A 210 -6.19 32.73 -6.89
CA GLU A 210 -6.07 31.48 -6.13
C GLU A 210 -7.39 30.70 -6.16
N TRP A 211 -8.52 31.37 -5.90
CA TRP A 211 -9.84 30.73 -6.00
C TRP A 211 -10.12 30.19 -7.40
N GLN A 212 -9.74 30.92 -8.45
CA GLN A 212 -9.96 30.48 -9.82
C GLN A 212 -9.08 29.28 -10.21
N GLN A 213 -7.83 29.23 -9.73
CA GLN A 213 -6.94 28.07 -9.88
C GLN A 213 -7.45 26.86 -9.10
N GLU A 214 -7.94 27.06 -7.87
CA GLU A 214 -8.56 26.00 -7.06
C GLU A 214 -9.78 25.41 -7.76
N GLN A 215 -10.63 26.25 -8.36
CA GLN A 215 -11.78 25.78 -9.16
C GLN A 215 -11.37 25.04 -10.44
N GLU A 216 -10.23 25.36 -11.04
CA GLU A 216 -9.69 24.61 -12.18
C GLU A 216 -9.13 23.26 -11.74
N PHE A 217 -8.37 23.23 -10.65
CA PHE A 217 -7.85 22.01 -10.06
C PHE A 217 -8.97 21.07 -9.61
N GLN A 218 -9.99 21.60 -8.94
CA GLN A 218 -11.17 20.85 -8.53
C GLN A 218 -11.88 20.22 -9.74
N ARG A 219 -12.07 20.97 -10.83
CA ARG A 219 -12.64 20.43 -12.08
C ARG A 219 -11.77 19.33 -12.70
N GLU A 220 -10.45 19.45 -12.64
CA GLU A 220 -9.53 18.42 -13.15
C GLU A 220 -9.57 17.15 -12.29
N VAL A 221 -9.61 17.30 -10.97
CA VAL A 221 -9.74 16.18 -10.03
C VAL A 221 -11.08 15.48 -10.23
N GLU A 222 -12.18 16.21 -10.31
CA GLU A 222 -13.50 15.65 -10.60
C GLU A 222 -13.53 14.91 -11.94
N ALA A 223 -12.93 15.47 -12.99
CA ALA A 223 -12.82 14.81 -14.28
C ALA A 223 -12.03 13.48 -14.19
N ARG A 224 -10.90 13.47 -13.47
CA ARG A 224 -10.14 12.23 -13.21
C ARG A 224 -10.92 11.21 -12.40
N VAL A 225 -11.63 11.64 -11.35
CA VAL A 225 -12.42 10.75 -10.50
C VAL A 225 -13.55 10.14 -11.32
N ILE A 226 -14.29 10.93 -12.09
CA ILE A 226 -15.35 10.44 -12.99
C ILE A 226 -14.77 9.45 -14.00
N GLN A 227 -13.62 9.77 -14.63
CA GLN A 227 -12.95 8.87 -15.56
C GLN A 227 -12.51 7.55 -14.88
N SER A 228 -12.01 7.62 -13.65
CA SER A 228 -11.62 6.44 -12.87
C SER A 228 -12.83 5.59 -12.50
N SER A 229 -13.95 6.20 -12.11
CA SER A 229 -15.18 5.50 -11.78
C SER A 229 -15.80 4.82 -13.00
N ILE A 230 -15.82 5.49 -14.16
CA ILE A 230 -16.27 4.90 -15.43
C ILE A 230 -15.39 3.71 -15.81
N ARG A 231 -14.07 3.84 -15.69
CA ARG A 231 -13.13 2.75 -15.98
C ARG A 231 -13.30 1.57 -15.02
N SER A 232 -13.44 1.83 -13.72
CA SER A 232 -13.69 0.79 -12.72
C SER A 232 -15.00 0.04 -12.99
N LEU A 233 -16.07 0.75 -13.36
CA LEU A 233 -17.33 0.12 -13.76
C LEU A 233 -17.15 -0.74 -15.02
N HIS A 234 -16.40 -0.25 -16.01
CA HIS A 234 -16.13 -1.01 -17.23
C HIS A 234 -15.33 -2.28 -16.95
N GLU A 235 -14.30 -2.19 -16.11
CA GLU A 235 -13.49 -3.34 -15.66
C GLU A 235 -14.35 -4.34 -14.87
N GLU A 236 -15.23 -3.88 -13.97
CA GLU A 236 -16.16 -4.74 -13.23
C GLU A 236 -17.19 -5.42 -14.15
N PHE A 237 -17.69 -4.72 -15.17
CA PHE A 237 -18.58 -5.30 -16.17
C PHE A 237 -17.86 -6.33 -17.06
N GLU A 238 -16.60 -6.08 -17.44
CA GLU A 238 -15.79 -7.06 -18.17
C GLU A 238 -15.45 -8.29 -17.32
N GLU A 239 -15.12 -8.11 -16.04
CA GLU A 239 -14.87 -9.19 -15.10
C GLU A 239 -16.13 -10.04 -14.91
N LYS A 240 -17.29 -9.41 -14.70
CA LYS A 240 -18.58 -10.11 -14.66
C LYS A 240 -18.92 -10.83 -15.96
N LEU A 241 -18.60 -10.27 -17.12
CA LEU A 241 -18.76 -10.94 -18.41
C LEU A 241 -17.82 -12.14 -18.54
N ARG A 242 -16.60 -12.05 -18.01
CA ARG A 242 -15.61 -13.13 -18.00
C ARG A 242 -16.04 -14.27 -17.07
N ASP A 243 -16.58 -13.95 -15.90
CA ASP A 243 -17.16 -14.90 -14.94
C ASP A 243 -18.48 -15.52 -15.43
N GLN A 244 -19.25 -14.79 -16.25
CA GLN A 244 -20.52 -15.27 -16.80
C GLN A 244 -20.39 -16.01 -18.13
N ASN A 245 -19.20 -16.11 -18.74
CA ASN A 245 -19.02 -16.82 -20.00
C ASN A 245 -18.72 -18.30 -19.74
N PRO A 246 -19.72 -19.21 -19.72
CA PRO A 246 -19.52 -20.61 -19.36
C PRO A 246 -19.12 -21.43 -20.61
N SER A 247 -18.57 -20.77 -21.64
CA SER A 247 -18.28 -21.43 -22.91
C SER A 247 -17.25 -22.54 -22.76
N GLU A 248 -16.24 -22.37 -21.89
CA GLU A 248 -15.28 -23.44 -21.57
C GLU A 248 -15.93 -24.58 -20.76
N GLY A 249 -16.79 -24.28 -19.79
CA GLY A 249 -17.45 -25.30 -18.97
C GLY A 249 -18.45 -26.17 -19.74
N ILE A 250 -19.14 -25.63 -20.74
CA ILE A 250 -20.09 -26.39 -21.59
C ILE A 250 -19.34 -27.36 -22.51
N ASP A 251 -18.20 -26.95 -23.06
CA ASP A 251 -17.36 -27.80 -23.90
C ASP A 251 -16.72 -28.93 -23.10
N GLU A 252 -16.29 -28.65 -21.86
CA GLU A 252 -15.79 -29.66 -20.92
C GLU A 252 -16.86 -30.69 -20.52
N ILE A 253 -18.08 -30.25 -20.20
CA ILE A 253 -19.21 -31.14 -19.89
C ILE A 253 -19.60 -32.00 -21.11
N SER A 254 -19.57 -31.41 -22.30
CA SER A 254 -19.82 -32.12 -23.57
C SER A 254 -18.74 -33.18 -23.86
N ASN A 255 -17.48 -32.86 -23.58
CA ASN A 255 -16.37 -33.81 -23.73
C ASN A 255 -16.42 -34.92 -22.69
N LEU A 256 -16.69 -34.60 -21.42
CA LEU A 256 -16.88 -35.58 -20.34
C LEU A 256 -18.02 -36.55 -20.65
N ARG A 257 -19.13 -36.04 -21.19
CA ARG A 257 -20.27 -36.84 -21.64
C ARG A 257 -19.91 -37.80 -22.79
N LYS A 258 -19.06 -37.38 -23.74
CA LYS A 258 -18.54 -38.25 -24.82
C LYS A 258 -17.61 -39.34 -24.26
N GLU A 259 -16.70 -38.99 -23.35
CA GLU A 259 -15.78 -39.95 -22.73
C GLU A 259 -16.56 -41.01 -21.92
N LEU A 260 -17.57 -40.59 -21.17
CA LEU A 260 -18.40 -41.49 -20.37
C LEU A 260 -19.21 -42.48 -21.23
N ASP A 261 -19.68 -42.03 -22.40
CA ASP A 261 -20.36 -42.89 -23.39
C ASP A 261 -19.40 -43.93 -24.02
N VAL A 262 -18.14 -43.54 -24.28
CA VAL A 262 -17.09 -44.48 -24.74
C VAL A 262 -16.77 -45.54 -23.68
N ILE A 263 -16.72 -45.13 -22.41
CA ILE A 263 -16.52 -46.05 -21.27
C ILE A 263 -17.73 -47.00 -21.14
N LEU A 264 -18.96 -46.50 -21.27
CA LEU A 264 -20.17 -47.32 -21.23
C LEU A 264 -20.17 -48.40 -22.32
N LYS A 265 -19.78 -48.03 -23.55
CA LYS A 265 -19.63 -48.98 -24.67
C LYS A 265 -18.55 -50.04 -24.41
N SER A 266 -17.46 -49.65 -23.75
CA SER A 266 -16.36 -50.55 -23.40
C SER A 266 -16.73 -51.54 -22.29
N VAL A 267 -17.60 -51.14 -21.35
CA VAL A 267 -18.12 -51.97 -20.26
C VAL A 267 -19.32 -52.85 -20.70
N GLY A 268 -19.89 -52.56 -21.88
CA GLY A 268 -21.18 -53.09 -22.35
C GLY A 268 -21.18 -54.41 -23.13
N ASN A 269 -20.04 -55.03 -23.47
CA ASN A 269 -20.03 -56.27 -24.27
C ASN A 269 -19.72 -57.53 -23.45
N PRO A 270 -20.73 -58.34 -23.11
CA PRO A 270 -20.55 -59.76 -22.85
C PRO A 270 -21.03 -60.59 -24.07
N GLU A 271 -20.11 -61.40 -24.60
CA GLU A 271 -20.35 -62.62 -25.39
C GLU A 271 -20.95 -62.50 -26.81
N THR A 272 -20.13 -62.86 -27.81
CA THR A 272 -20.60 -63.74 -28.88
C THR A 272 -19.55 -64.82 -29.06
N GLY A 273 -19.82 -65.99 -28.51
CA GLY A 273 -19.01 -67.18 -28.71
C GLY A 273 -19.29 -67.82 -30.06
N GLN A 274 -18.23 -68.20 -30.79
CA GLN A 274 -18.25 -69.38 -31.66
C GLN A 274 -16.82 -69.87 -31.88
N GLN A 275 -16.59 -71.11 -31.46
CA GLN A 275 -15.40 -71.90 -31.79
C GLN A 275 -15.22 -71.96 -33.31
N ILE A 276 -13.96 -71.99 -33.79
CA ILE A 276 -13.46 -72.89 -34.85
C ILE A 276 -11.93 -72.70 -35.01
N SER A 277 -11.25 -73.86 -35.08
CA SER A 277 -9.99 -74.19 -35.76
C SER A 277 -8.64 -73.57 -35.37
N HIS A 278 -7.78 -74.49 -34.89
CA HIS A 278 -6.36 -74.55 -35.22
C HIS A 278 -6.09 -74.48 -36.73
N GLY A 279 -5.07 -73.72 -37.12
CA GLY A 279 -4.52 -73.73 -38.48
C GLY A 279 -3.31 -72.80 -38.63
N SER A 280 -2.14 -73.40 -38.78
CA SER A 280 -0.87 -72.83 -39.24
C SER A 280 -0.99 -71.77 -40.35
N HIS A 281 -0.25 -70.65 -40.27
CA HIS A 281 0.90 -70.37 -41.16
C HIS A 281 1.66 -69.09 -40.76
N GLU A 282 2.98 -69.18 -40.90
CA GLU A 282 3.97 -68.09 -40.85
C GLU A 282 3.63 -66.91 -41.77
N THR A 283 3.95 -65.68 -41.35
CA THR A 283 4.78 -64.71 -42.12
C THR A 283 5.01 -63.40 -41.35
N ASP A 284 6.29 -63.11 -41.14
CA ASP A 284 7.00 -61.82 -41.28
C ASP A 284 6.59 -60.56 -40.48
N HIS A 285 7.48 -60.27 -39.53
CA HIS A 285 8.29 -59.05 -39.40
C HIS A 285 7.70 -57.65 -39.65
N ALA A 286 8.00 -56.81 -38.64
CA ALA A 286 8.28 -55.37 -38.69
C ALA A 286 7.13 -54.39 -38.44
N HIS A 287 6.90 -54.09 -37.15
CA HIS A 287 6.47 -52.76 -36.73
C HIS A 287 7.69 -51.91 -36.37
N HIS A 288 8.17 -51.12 -37.32
CA HIS A 288 8.92 -49.91 -37.02
C HIS A 288 7.96 -48.86 -36.44
N ARG A 289 8.27 -48.44 -35.22
CA ARG A 289 7.55 -47.48 -34.40
C ARG A 289 8.24 -46.12 -34.51
N THR A 290 7.52 -45.08 -34.90
CA THR A 290 7.94 -43.67 -34.95
C THR A 290 6.62 -42.88 -34.95
N LEU A 291 6.27 -41.93 -34.09
CA LEU A 291 6.99 -41.09 -33.12
C LEU A 291 5.94 -40.39 -32.23
N SER A 292 6.40 -39.85 -31.09
CA SER A 292 5.92 -38.59 -30.47
C SER A 292 4.57 -38.62 -29.73
N SER A 293 4.40 -38.04 -28.55
CA SER A 293 5.26 -37.36 -27.58
C SER A 293 4.41 -37.06 -26.33
N HIS A 294 5.09 -36.78 -25.22
CA HIS A 294 4.66 -35.98 -24.06
C HIS A 294 4.29 -36.67 -22.73
N ILE A 295 5.14 -36.33 -21.75
CA ILE A 295 4.85 -35.99 -20.35
C ILE A 295 4.65 -37.16 -19.38
N SER A 296 5.73 -37.47 -18.67
CA SER A 296 5.69 -38.08 -17.34
C SER A 296 5.27 -37.05 -16.29
N PRO A 297 4.54 -37.47 -15.25
CA PRO A 297 4.73 -36.93 -13.91
C PRO A 297 5.21 -38.02 -12.94
N SER A 298 6.31 -37.69 -12.28
CA SER A 298 6.60 -37.78 -10.85
C SER A 298 6.03 -38.92 -10.00
N THR A 299 6.98 -39.61 -9.35
CA THR A 299 7.11 -39.67 -7.88
C THR A 299 5.83 -39.89 -7.08
N LEU A 300 5.55 -41.15 -6.78
CA LEU A 300 4.76 -41.52 -5.60
C LEU A 300 5.70 -42.07 -4.53
N VAL A 301 5.95 -41.16 -3.59
CA VAL A 301 6.42 -41.37 -2.22
C VAL A 301 5.72 -42.58 -1.62
N TRP A 302 6.49 -43.58 -1.20
CA TRP A 302 6.04 -44.54 -0.20
C TRP A 302 6.42 -43.98 1.17
N GLU A 303 5.43 -43.39 1.82
CA GLU A 303 5.45 -43.03 3.22
C GLU A 303 5.00 -44.27 4.00
N GLU A 304 5.95 -45.09 4.46
CA GLU A 304 5.64 -46.22 5.33
C GLU A 304 6.10 -45.90 6.76
N LYS A 305 5.14 -45.40 7.53
CA LYS A 305 5.18 -45.34 8.98
C LYS A 305 4.90 -46.75 9.51
N GLY A 306 5.95 -47.55 9.62
CA GLY A 306 5.93 -48.87 10.24
C GLY A 306 7.02 -48.94 11.30
N ILE A 307 6.61 -48.85 12.57
CA ILE A 307 7.46 -49.09 13.74
C ILE A 307 7.96 -50.53 13.64
N PHE A 308 9.25 -50.73 13.37
CA PHE A 308 9.94 -51.97 13.68
C PHE A 308 10.93 -51.66 14.78
N GLU A 309 10.62 -52.19 15.97
CA GLU A 309 11.55 -52.32 17.08
C GLU A 309 12.84 -52.96 16.57
N GLU A 310 13.95 -52.25 16.79
CA GLU A 310 15.28 -52.83 16.74
C GLU A 310 15.35 -53.96 17.77
N SER A 311 15.08 -55.19 17.35
CA SER A 311 15.43 -56.35 18.17
C SER A 311 16.96 -56.48 18.13
N GLU A 312 17.58 -56.11 19.25
CA GLU A 312 18.98 -56.32 19.61
C GLU A 312 19.54 -57.64 19.05
N ASN A 313 20.42 -57.53 18.05
CA ASN A 313 21.41 -58.58 17.83
C ASN A 313 22.45 -58.45 18.96
N SER A 314 22.13 -59.01 20.13
CA SER A 314 23.11 -59.29 21.16
C SER A 314 24.17 -60.23 20.57
N VAL A 315 25.32 -59.65 20.26
CA VAL A 315 26.58 -60.38 20.22
C VAL A 315 26.75 -61.02 21.60
N PRO A 316 26.96 -62.34 21.75
CA PRO A 316 27.34 -62.89 23.04
C PRO A 316 28.80 -62.52 23.31
N GLU A 317 29.03 -61.30 23.78
CA GLU A 317 30.23 -60.93 24.53
C GLU A 317 30.15 -61.59 25.91
N ASN A 318 30.51 -62.86 26.00
CA ASN A 318 31.10 -63.40 27.24
C ASN A 318 31.83 -64.72 26.98
N TRP A 319 33.06 -64.64 26.44
CA TRP A 319 33.98 -65.78 26.47
C TRP A 319 34.86 -65.64 27.70
N ASP A 320 34.30 -65.96 28.86
CA ASP A 320 35.06 -65.95 30.10
C ASP A 320 35.97 -67.20 30.17
N ALA A 321 37.21 -67.04 29.72
CA ALA A 321 38.23 -68.08 29.72
C ALA A 321 38.54 -68.63 31.13
N ALA A 322 38.13 -67.92 32.19
CA ALA A 322 38.29 -68.37 33.58
C ALA A 322 37.36 -69.54 33.93
N GLN A 323 36.16 -69.63 33.34
CA GLN A 323 35.18 -70.69 33.66
C GLN A 323 35.54 -72.05 33.03
N LEU A 324 36.25 -72.02 31.90
CA LEU A 324 36.65 -73.23 31.17
C LEU A 324 37.87 -73.94 31.80
N LYS A 325 38.64 -73.26 32.66
CA LYS A 325 39.88 -73.77 33.26
C LYS A 325 39.66 -74.79 34.37
N HIS A 326 38.46 -74.81 34.98
CA HIS A 326 38.10 -75.68 36.10
C HIS A 326 37.19 -76.86 35.72
N MET A 327 36.83 -77.02 34.44
CA MET A 327 36.02 -78.15 33.97
C MET A 327 36.88 -79.37 33.62
N THR A 328 36.48 -80.56 34.06
CA THR A 328 37.06 -81.83 33.61
C THR A 328 36.82 -82.04 32.11
N LYS A 329 37.65 -82.87 31.45
CA LYS A 329 37.57 -83.11 29.99
C LYS A 329 36.15 -83.45 29.51
N ASP A 330 35.42 -84.29 30.26
CA ASP A 330 34.03 -84.62 29.93
C ASP A 330 33.06 -83.45 30.15
N GLY A 331 33.31 -82.59 31.14
CA GLY A 331 32.53 -81.37 31.38
C GLY A 331 32.72 -80.34 30.26
N LEU A 332 33.93 -80.23 29.73
CA LEU A 332 34.25 -79.36 28.60
C LEU A 332 33.56 -79.84 27.30
N VAL A 333 33.61 -81.15 27.05
CA VAL A 333 32.91 -81.77 25.90
C VAL A 333 31.40 -81.57 26.00
N ASN A 334 30.81 -81.77 27.19
CA ASN A 334 29.37 -81.52 27.38
C ASN A 334 28.99 -80.04 27.24
N HIS A 335 29.83 -79.12 27.70
CA HIS A 335 29.59 -77.68 27.53
C HIS A 335 29.57 -77.28 26.05
N PHE A 336 30.58 -77.69 25.27
CA PHE A 336 30.62 -77.42 23.84
C PHE A 336 29.49 -78.13 23.09
N ASN A 337 29.15 -79.38 23.44
CA ASN A 337 28.00 -80.07 22.86
C ASN A 337 26.70 -79.32 23.14
N ASN A 338 26.52 -78.76 24.34
CA ASN A 338 25.32 -77.99 24.68
C ASN A 338 25.29 -76.65 23.93
N VAL A 339 26.41 -75.96 23.80
CA VAL A 339 26.54 -74.73 22.99
C VAL A 339 26.26 -75.01 21.51
N ILE A 340 26.83 -76.06 20.94
CA ILE A 340 26.57 -76.50 19.56
C ILE A 340 25.10 -76.85 19.40
N THR A 341 24.48 -77.50 20.38
CA THR A 341 23.06 -77.85 20.30
C THR A 341 22.17 -76.60 20.42
N LYS A 342 22.55 -75.62 21.23
CA LYS A 342 21.84 -74.33 21.35
C LYS A 342 21.97 -73.50 20.07
N MET A 343 23.17 -73.41 19.49
CA MET A 343 23.40 -72.77 18.19
C MET A 343 22.64 -73.47 17.07
N ARG A 344 22.61 -74.81 17.07
CA ARG A 344 21.85 -75.59 16.09
C ARG A 344 20.35 -75.31 16.20
N ARG A 345 19.79 -75.30 17.41
CA ARG A 345 18.38 -74.95 17.63
C ARG A 345 18.06 -73.52 17.20
N ASN A 346 18.94 -72.55 17.48
CA ASN A 346 18.75 -71.18 17.02
C ASN A 346 18.82 -71.06 15.49
N HIS A 347 19.74 -71.78 14.84
CA HIS A 347 19.82 -71.81 13.38
C HIS A 347 18.57 -72.46 12.77
N GLU A 348 18.13 -73.60 13.31
CA GLU A 348 16.90 -74.29 12.92
C GLU A 348 15.68 -73.35 13.05
N SER A 349 15.59 -72.60 14.16
CA SER A 349 14.53 -71.61 14.39
C SER A 349 14.58 -70.47 13.37
N LYS A 350 15.76 -69.94 13.05
CA LYS A 350 15.94 -68.86 12.07
C LYS A 350 15.60 -69.34 10.65
N VAL A 351 15.97 -70.58 10.32
CA VAL A 351 15.62 -71.23 9.06
C VAL A 351 14.12 -71.45 8.96
N GLN A 352 13.46 -71.88 10.04
CA GLN A 352 12.01 -72.04 10.10
C GLN A 352 11.30 -70.68 9.91
N GLU A 353 11.75 -69.63 10.57
CA GLU A 353 11.24 -68.26 10.41
C GLU A 353 11.40 -67.75 8.97
N MET A 354 12.61 -67.87 8.38
CA MET A 354 12.82 -67.52 6.97
C MET A 354 11.97 -68.36 6.01
N THR A 355 11.73 -69.62 6.34
CA THR A 355 10.88 -70.51 5.55
C THR A 355 9.42 -70.09 5.62
N GLU A 356 8.91 -69.69 6.79
CA GLU A 356 7.56 -69.14 6.95
C GLU A 356 7.39 -67.80 6.23
N VAL A 357 8.38 -66.91 6.29
CA VAL A 357 8.40 -65.66 5.53
C VAL A 357 8.40 -65.93 4.03
N TYR A 358 9.20 -66.90 3.56
CA TYR A 358 9.23 -67.32 2.16
C TYR A 358 7.88 -67.91 1.71
N PHE A 359 7.24 -68.75 2.52
CA PHE A 359 5.91 -69.28 2.22
C PHE A 359 4.80 -68.22 2.33
N GLY A 360 4.97 -67.20 3.19
CA GLY A 360 4.12 -66.02 3.28
C GLY A 360 4.19 -65.17 2.01
N LEU A 361 5.42 -64.80 1.61
CA LEU A 361 5.69 -64.10 0.35
C LEU A 361 5.27 -64.91 -0.87
N LYS A 362 5.43 -66.23 -0.86
CA LYS A 362 4.96 -67.11 -1.95
C LYS A 362 3.43 -67.17 -2.01
N ARG A 363 2.72 -67.14 -0.88
CA ARG A 363 1.24 -67.02 -0.85
C ARG A 363 0.77 -65.65 -1.32
N GLU A 364 1.46 -64.58 -0.93
CA GLU A 364 1.18 -63.21 -1.41
C GLU A 364 1.49 -63.07 -2.91
N TYR A 365 2.60 -63.64 -3.39
CA TYR A 365 2.96 -63.70 -4.81
C TYR A 365 1.95 -64.53 -5.62
N LEU A 366 1.47 -65.66 -5.08
CA LEU A 366 0.41 -66.45 -5.71
C LEU A 366 -0.94 -65.72 -5.70
N LYS A 367 -1.30 -64.97 -4.65
CA LYS A 367 -2.45 -64.05 -4.66
C LYS A 367 -2.33 -62.96 -5.72
N ILE A 368 -1.13 -62.39 -5.91
CA ILE A 368 -0.86 -61.37 -6.92
C ILE A 368 -0.93 -61.99 -8.34
N LYS A 369 -0.45 -63.23 -8.49
CA LYS A 369 -0.48 -63.96 -9.77
C LYS A 369 -1.88 -64.49 -10.14
N GLU A 370 -2.68 -64.94 -9.18
CA GLU A 370 -4.10 -65.31 -9.39
C GLU A 370 -5.00 -64.11 -9.71
N LYS A 371 -4.60 -62.89 -9.30
CA LYS A 371 -5.26 -61.65 -9.73
C LYS A 371 -4.91 -61.22 -11.17
N GLY A 372 -3.94 -61.88 -11.82
CA GLY A 372 -3.42 -61.50 -13.14
C GLY A 372 -4.02 -62.22 -14.35
N SER A 373 -4.76 -63.32 -14.19
CA SER A 373 -5.41 -63.99 -15.32
C SER A 373 -6.49 -64.98 -14.88
N SER A 374 -7.71 -64.76 -15.38
CA SER A 374 -8.96 -65.53 -15.16
C SER A 374 -9.52 -65.52 -13.73
N LEU A 375 -10.40 -64.56 -13.46
CA LEU A 375 -11.23 -64.48 -12.25
C LEU A 375 -12.27 -65.62 -12.25
N PRO A 376 -12.35 -66.47 -11.21
CA PRO A 376 -13.53 -67.26 -10.97
C PRO A 376 -14.59 -66.35 -10.35
N VAL A 377 -15.69 -66.17 -11.08
CA VAL A 377 -17.04 -65.79 -10.65
C VAL A 377 -17.15 -65.51 -9.13
N ARG A 378 -16.84 -64.27 -8.74
CA ARG A 378 -17.56 -63.59 -7.67
C ARG A 378 -18.13 -62.32 -8.27
N LYS A 379 -19.46 -62.26 -8.31
CA LYS A 379 -20.24 -61.10 -8.74
C LYS A 379 -19.72 -59.87 -8.02
N ASP A 380 -18.95 -59.07 -8.72
CA ASP A 380 -18.46 -57.81 -8.22
C ASP A 380 -19.64 -56.83 -8.29
N LYS A 381 -20.35 -56.69 -7.16
CA LYS A 381 -21.53 -55.81 -7.02
C LYS A 381 -21.21 -54.39 -7.48
N ASP A 382 -19.95 -53.99 -7.39
CA ASP A 382 -19.49 -52.65 -7.69
C ASP A 382 -19.38 -52.42 -9.20
N LEU A 383 -19.01 -53.44 -9.99
CA LEU A 383 -18.97 -53.36 -11.45
C LEU A 383 -20.37 -53.39 -12.07
N ASP A 384 -21.27 -54.19 -11.51
CA ASP A 384 -22.70 -54.17 -11.90
C ASP A 384 -23.41 -52.89 -11.44
N MET A 385 -23.02 -52.33 -10.29
CA MET A 385 -23.49 -51.01 -9.82
C MET A 385 -23.00 -49.91 -10.76
N LEU A 386 -21.72 -49.92 -11.13
CA LEU A 386 -21.12 -48.96 -12.06
C LEU A 386 -21.81 -49.04 -13.43
N ARG A 387 -22.05 -50.25 -13.96
CA ARG A 387 -22.77 -50.47 -15.22
C ARG A 387 -24.21 -49.92 -15.19
N LYS A 388 -24.86 -49.89 -14.03
CA LYS A 388 -26.21 -49.31 -13.85
C LYS A 388 -26.20 -47.79 -13.59
N LYS A 389 -25.17 -47.28 -12.92
CA LYS A 389 -25.02 -45.86 -12.56
C LYS A 389 -24.52 -45.01 -13.73
N LEU A 390 -23.68 -45.57 -14.60
CA LEU A 390 -23.08 -44.84 -15.71
C LEU A 390 -24.11 -44.24 -16.68
N PRO A 391 -25.16 -44.97 -17.13
CA PRO A 391 -26.23 -44.39 -17.94
C PRO A 391 -27.01 -43.28 -17.21
N GLU A 392 -27.21 -43.41 -15.89
CA GLU A 392 -27.92 -42.42 -15.07
C GLU A 392 -27.12 -41.10 -14.99
N VAL A 393 -25.78 -41.18 -14.91
CA VAL A 393 -24.89 -40.02 -14.93
C VAL A 393 -24.86 -39.37 -16.31
N ILE A 394 -24.84 -40.17 -17.40
CA ILE A 394 -24.93 -39.64 -18.77
C ILE A 394 -26.23 -38.86 -18.99
N ILE A 395 -27.37 -39.38 -18.52
CA ILE A 395 -28.67 -38.68 -18.63
C ILE A 395 -28.66 -37.37 -17.82
N LYS A 396 -28.09 -37.35 -16.61
CA LYS A 396 -27.97 -36.11 -15.82
C LYS A 396 -27.08 -35.07 -16.49
N LEU A 397 -26.00 -35.49 -17.16
CA LEU A 397 -25.16 -34.59 -17.96
C LEU A 397 -25.93 -34.07 -19.19
N ASP A 398 -26.75 -34.90 -19.82
CA ASP A 398 -27.64 -34.48 -20.92
C ASP A 398 -28.67 -33.44 -20.45
N ASP A 399 -29.29 -33.63 -19.29
CA ASP A 399 -30.23 -32.67 -18.69
C ASP A 399 -29.52 -31.32 -18.39
N ILE A 400 -28.30 -31.35 -17.85
CA ILE A 400 -27.49 -30.15 -17.58
C ILE A 400 -27.14 -29.44 -18.89
N LEU A 401 -26.75 -30.16 -19.94
CA LEU A 401 -26.45 -29.57 -21.25
C LEU A 401 -27.69 -28.92 -21.89
N VAL A 402 -28.86 -29.54 -21.76
CA VAL A 402 -30.14 -28.98 -22.23
C VAL A 402 -30.57 -27.77 -21.42
N GLU A 403 -30.39 -27.79 -20.09
CA GLU A 403 -30.68 -26.67 -19.21
C GLU A 403 -29.73 -25.49 -19.47
N ASN A 404 -28.44 -25.74 -19.72
CA ASN A 404 -27.46 -24.72 -20.10
C ASN A 404 -27.70 -24.15 -21.51
N GLY A 405 -28.24 -24.95 -22.43
CA GLY A 405 -28.73 -24.47 -23.72
C GLY A 405 -29.78 -23.36 -23.57
N LYS A 406 -30.62 -23.41 -22.53
CA LYS A 406 -31.61 -22.37 -22.19
C LYS A 406 -30.98 -21.10 -21.60
N PHE A 407 -29.79 -21.20 -20.99
CA PHE A 407 -29.03 -20.02 -20.57
C PHE A 407 -28.36 -19.31 -21.76
N SER A 408 -27.99 -20.03 -22.83
CA SER A 408 -27.55 -19.38 -24.09
C SER A 408 -28.66 -18.56 -24.75
N THR A 409 -29.93 -18.96 -24.61
CA THR A 409 -31.07 -18.14 -25.07
C THR A 409 -31.25 -16.84 -24.27
N LEU A 410 -30.64 -16.70 -23.09
CA LEU A 410 -30.58 -15.43 -22.36
C LEU A 410 -29.51 -14.48 -22.92
N SER A 411 -28.47 -15.01 -23.60
CA SER A 411 -27.49 -14.22 -24.35
C SER A 411 -28.10 -13.55 -25.59
N ASN A 412 -29.20 -14.08 -26.12
CA ASN A 412 -29.96 -13.46 -27.22
C ASN A 412 -30.71 -12.16 -26.82
N ASN A 413 -30.48 -11.61 -25.63
CA ASN A 413 -30.85 -10.24 -25.25
C ASN A 413 -30.12 -9.14 -26.05
N SER A 414 -29.64 -9.43 -27.27
CA SER A 414 -29.15 -8.46 -28.24
C SER A 414 -30.15 -7.32 -28.44
N GLU A 415 -31.45 -7.62 -28.40
CA GLU A 415 -32.52 -6.63 -28.58
C GLU A 415 -32.68 -5.72 -27.35
N SER A 416 -32.56 -6.26 -26.13
CA SER A 416 -32.61 -5.46 -24.89
C SER A 416 -31.36 -4.60 -24.74
N LEU A 417 -30.17 -5.13 -25.09
CA LEU A 417 -28.91 -4.39 -25.09
C LEU A 417 -28.91 -3.28 -26.14
N SER A 418 -29.45 -3.54 -27.34
CA SER A 418 -29.60 -2.53 -28.39
C SER A 418 -30.59 -1.43 -27.98
N SER A 419 -31.73 -1.77 -27.37
CA SER A 419 -32.69 -0.79 -26.87
C SER A 419 -32.15 0.05 -25.71
N LEU A 420 -31.34 -0.55 -24.83
CA LEU A 420 -30.65 0.15 -23.76
C LEU A 420 -29.59 1.10 -24.31
N LYS A 421 -28.82 0.65 -25.31
CA LYS A 421 -27.83 1.47 -26.02
C LYS A 421 -28.48 2.66 -26.72
N ASP A 422 -29.60 2.46 -27.39
CA ASP A 422 -30.36 3.53 -28.04
C ASP A 422 -30.94 4.51 -27.00
N ARG A 423 -31.42 4.01 -25.86
CA ARG A 423 -31.88 4.84 -24.75
C ARG A 423 -30.76 5.68 -24.14
N VAL A 424 -29.56 5.12 -23.96
CA VAL A 424 -28.39 5.86 -23.49
C VAL A 424 -27.96 6.93 -24.50
N ASN A 425 -27.99 6.62 -25.80
CA ASN A 425 -27.69 7.59 -26.85
C ASN A 425 -28.71 8.73 -26.89
N ASN A 426 -30.01 8.42 -26.71
CA ASN A 426 -31.07 9.43 -26.62
C ASN A 426 -30.87 10.34 -25.40
N LEU A 427 -30.56 9.78 -24.23
CA LEU A 427 -30.27 10.55 -23.01
C LEU A 427 -29.02 11.44 -23.17
N LEU A 428 -27.99 10.97 -23.87
CA LEU A 428 -26.80 11.78 -24.18
C LEU A 428 -27.14 12.96 -25.10
N SER A 429 -27.94 12.72 -26.14
CA SER A 429 -28.42 13.77 -27.05
C SER A 429 -29.30 14.79 -26.31
N GLU A 430 -30.20 14.31 -25.44
CA GLU A 430 -31.04 15.17 -24.59
C GLU A 430 -30.19 16.01 -23.62
N ASN A 431 -29.20 15.40 -22.97
CA ASN A 431 -28.28 16.12 -22.09
C ASN A 431 -27.51 17.21 -22.85
N HIS A 432 -27.09 16.91 -24.08
CA HIS A 432 -26.43 17.89 -24.95
C HIS A 432 -27.38 19.06 -25.30
N GLN A 433 -28.62 18.77 -25.69
CA GLN A 433 -29.62 19.80 -25.98
C GLN A 433 -29.96 20.65 -24.76
N LEU A 434 -30.10 20.03 -23.58
CA LEU A 434 -30.33 20.74 -22.32
C LEU A 434 -29.16 21.64 -21.97
N ARG A 435 -27.92 21.20 -22.17
CA ARG A 435 -26.72 22.05 -21.99
C ARG A 435 -26.73 23.25 -22.92
N VAL A 436 -27.04 23.05 -24.20
CA VAL A 436 -27.15 24.15 -25.18
C VAL A 436 -28.26 25.13 -24.75
N SER A 437 -29.45 24.63 -24.44
CA SER A 437 -30.56 25.46 -23.94
C SER A 437 -30.21 26.21 -22.65
N LEU A 438 -29.47 25.59 -21.73
CA LEU A 438 -29.03 26.21 -20.49
C LEU A 438 -28.00 27.31 -20.75
N THR A 439 -27.08 27.12 -21.70
CA THR A 439 -26.17 28.20 -22.11
C THR A 439 -26.90 29.37 -22.76
N GLU A 440 -27.94 29.10 -23.55
CA GLU A 440 -28.77 30.14 -24.16
C GLU A 440 -29.60 30.89 -23.12
N LYS A 441 -30.23 30.19 -22.17
CA LYS A 441 -30.92 30.80 -21.03
C LYS A 441 -29.98 31.61 -20.15
N ARG A 442 -28.73 31.16 -19.95
CA ARG A 442 -27.72 31.94 -19.23
C ARG A 442 -27.36 33.23 -19.98
N LYS A 443 -27.21 33.19 -21.30
CA LYS A 443 -26.99 34.41 -22.11
C LYS A 443 -28.17 35.37 -22.00
N GLU A 444 -29.40 34.86 -21.99
CA GLU A 444 -30.61 35.65 -21.82
C GLU A 444 -30.68 36.29 -20.42
N VAL A 445 -30.38 35.55 -19.35
CA VAL A 445 -30.28 36.09 -17.99
C VAL A 445 -29.24 37.19 -17.91
N ASN A 446 -28.07 37.03 -18.54
CA ASN A 446 -27.06 38.07 -18.59
C ASN A 446 -27.55 39.33 -19.34
N ARG A 447 -28.27 39.16 -20.45
CA ARG A 447 -28.89 40.27 -21.20
C ARG A 447 -29.93 41.00 -20.36
N LEU A 448 -30.78 40.27 -19.65
CA LEU A 448 -31.79 40.85 -18.74
C LEU A 448 -31.13 41.54 -17.55
N SER A 449 -30.06 40.97 -16.99
CA SER A 449 -29.28 41.58 -15.91
C SER A 449 -28.65 42.91 -16.33
N LEU A 450 -28.10 42.96 -17.55
CA LEU A 450 -27.62 44.21 -18.18
C LEU A 450 -28.75 45.23 -18.32
N GLN A 451 -29.94 44.82 -18.76
CA GLN A 451 -31.10 45.71 -18.87
C GLN A 451 -31.59 46.22 -17.50
N VAL A 452 -31.58 45.37 -16.47
CA VAL A 452 -31.95 45.76 -15.10
C VAL A 452 -30.93 46.74 -14.51
N SER A 453 -29.63 46.51 -14.74
CA SER A 453 -28.59 47.48 -14.34
C SER A 453 -28.75 48.83 -15.04
N ASP A 454 -28.97 48.85 -16.35
CA ASP A 454 -29.18 50.09 -17.11
C ASP A 454 -30.47 50.83 -16.66
N ALA A 455 -31.54 50.08 -16.37
CA ALA A 455 -32.77 50.65 -15.82
C ALA A 455 -32.56 51.21 -14.40
N PHE A 456 -31.77 50.52 -13.57
CA PHE A 456 -31.43 50.98 -12.22
C PHE A 456 -30.59 52.26 -12.25
N GLU A 457 -29.60 52.34 -13.14
CA GLU A 457 -28.78 53.54 -13.32
C GLU A 457 -29.62 54.74 -13.80
N LYS A 458 -30.55 54.51 -14.75
CA LYS A 458 -31.52 55.53 -15.18
C LYS A 458 -32.44 55.98 -14.06
N MET A 459 -32.92 55.04 -13.23
CA MET A 459 -33.77 55.35 -12.07
C MET A 459 -33.02 56.16 -11.02
N LEU A 460 -31.75 55.82 -10.75
CA LEU A 460 -30.89 56.60 -9.85
C LEU A 460 -30.68 58.02 -10.38
N GLN A 461 -30.46 58.16 -11.68
CA GLN A 461 -30.33 59.47 -12.33
C GLN A 461 -31.64 60.27 -12.25
N GLN A 462 -32.78 59.61 -12.43
CA GLN A 462 -34.10 60.23 -12.29
C GLN A 462 -34.35 60.69 -10.85
N SER A 463 -34.01 59.87 -9.85
CA SER A 463 -34.10 60.22 -8.43
C SER A 463 -33.20 61.43 -8.09
N LEU A 464 -31.98 61.49 -8.64
CA LEU A 464 -31.11 62.65 -8.47
C LEU A 464 -31.69 63.92 -9.11
N THR A 465 -32.33 63.81 -10.27
CA THR A 465 -33.00 64.96 -10.91
C THR A 465 -34.25 65.40 -10.14
N GLU A 466 -34.99 64.45 -9.57
CA GLU A 466 -36.16 64.73 -8.73
C GLU A 466 -35.76 65.45 -7.43
N ALA A 467 -34.68 65.01 -6.79
CA ALA A 467 -34.13 65.69 -5.61
C ALA A 467 -33.74 67.15 -5.91
N LYS A 468 -33.10 67.41 -7.06
CA LYS A 468 -32.77 68.77 -7.51
C LYS A 468 -34.00 69.62 -7.80
N LEU A 469 -35.05 69.03 -8.38
CA LEU A 469 -36.31 69.72 -8.62
C LEU A 469 -37.03 70.05 -7.30
N LEU A 470 -37.03 69.15 -6.33
CA LEU A 470 -37.59 69.39 -5.00
C LEU A 470 -36.87 70.52 -4.27
N GLU A 471 -35.54 70.56 -4.34
CA GLU A 471 -34.73 71.66 -3.80
C GLU A 471 -35.08 73.00 -4.46
N LEU A 472 -35.26 73.03 -5.79
CA LEU A 472 -35.69 74.22 -6.52
C LEU A 472 -37.09 74.68 -6.11
N ILE A 473 -38.05 73.75 -5.98
CA ILE A 473 -39.42 74.04 -5.54
C ILE A 473 -39.40 74.62 -4.12
N GLN A 474 -38.58 74.07 -3.23
CA GLN A 474 -38.43 74.57 -1.86
C GLN A 474 -37.87 75.99 -1.85
N ASN A 475 -36.86 76.28 -2.67
CA ASN A 475 -36.29 77.62 -2.82
C ASN A 475 -37.31 78.63 -3.38
N LEU A 476 -38.08 78.24 -4.41
CA LEU A 476 -39.16 79.08 -4.95
C LEU A 476 -40.28 79.32 -3.94
N LYS A 477 -40.59 78.35 -3.10
CA LYS A 477 -41.57 78.49 -2.01
C LYS A 477 -41.10 79.50 -0.96
N PHE A 478 -39.82 79.50 -0.60
CA PHE A 478 -39.25 80.54 0.27
C PHE A 478 -39.33 81.92 -0.39
N ALA A 479 -38.90 82.04 -1.65
CA ALA A 479 -38.95 83.32 -2.38
C ALA A 479 -40.39 83.87 -2.54
N ALA A 480 -41.38 83.01 -2.78
CA ALA A 480 -42.79 83.39 -2.82
C ALA A 480 -43.34 83.81 -1.45
N GLY A 481 -42.85 83.18 -0.37
CA GLY A 481 -43.13 83.58 1.00
C GLY A 481 -42.60 84.98 1.29
N ASP A 482 -41.34 85.24 0.92
CA ASP A 482 -40.70 86.55 1.10
C ASP A 482 -41.42 87.64 0.30
N ALA A 483 -41.75 87.38 -0.97
CA ALA A 483 -42.50 88.31 -1.81
C ALA A 483 -43.90 88.63 -1.26
N LYS A 484 -44.57 87.65 -0.63
CA LYS A 484 -45.87 87.86 0.01
C LYS A 484 -45.75 88.74 1.26
N VAL A 485 -44.70 88.54 2.06
CA VAL A 485 -44.41 89.40 3.23
C VAL A 485 -44.08 90.81 2.77
N GLU A 486 -43.23 90.96 1.75
CA GLU A 486 -42.88 92.26 1.15
C GLU A 486 -44.12 92.99 0.62
N ALA A 487 -45.01 92.31 -0.11
CA ALA A 487 -46.26 92.89 -0.58
C ALA A 487 -47.18 93.33 0.58
N SER A 488 -47.28 92.52 1.64
CA SER A 488 -48.08 92.86 2.83
C SER A 488 -47.53 94.08 3.58
N VAL A 489 -46.20 94.15 3.74
CA VAL A 489 -45.53 95.31 4.35
C VAL A 489 -45.75 96.56 3.48
N SER A 490 -45.61 96.43 2.16
CA SER A 490 -45.83 97.51 1.21
C SER A 490 -47.27 98.04 1.26
N GLU A 491 -48.26 97.15 1.29
CA GLU A 491 -49.68 97.53 1.45
C GLU A 491 -49.92 98.31 2.74
N GLU A 492 -49.35 97.86 3.86
CA GLU A 492 -49.52 98.53 5.14
C GLU A 492 -48.84 99.91 5.18
N VAL A 493 -47.67 100.04 4.53
CA VAL A 493 -47.01 101.35 4.31
C VAL A 493 -47.92 102.28 3.50
N TYR A 494 -48.51 101.81 2.40
CA TYR A 494 -49.45 102.62 1.61
C TYR A 494 -50.70 103.02 2.40
N LYS A 495 -51.26 102.11 3.22
CA LYS A 495 -52.39 102.44 4.12
C LYS A 495 -52.03 103.51 5.14
N CYS A 496 -50.83 103.45 5.73
CA CYS A 496 -50.33 104.49 6.63
C CYS A 496 -50.23 105.85 5.93
N VAL A 497 -49.67 105.89 4.72
CA VAL A 497 -49.56 107.14 3.92
C VAL A 497 -50.95 107.70 3.59
N LEU A 498 -51.88 106.87 3.13
CA LEU A 498 -53.25 107.30 2.84
C LEU A 498 -53.98 107.85 4.08
N ARG A 499 -53.77 107.23 5.24
CA ARG A 499 -54.34 107.68 6.51
C ARG A 499 -53.84 109.08 6.89
N GLU A 500 -52.53 109.33 6.73
CA GLU A 500 -51.93 110.64 7.01
C GLU A 500 -52.42 111.73 6.04
N VAL A 501 -52.46 111.42 4.74
CA VAL A 501 -52.99 112.36 3.72
C VAL A 501 -54.47 112.67 3.97
N THR A 502 -55.26 111.68 4.35
CA THR A 502 -56.68 111.89 4.69
C THR A 502 -56.83 112.76 5.94
N ALA A 503 -55.99 112.56 6.96
CA ALA A 503 -55.97 113.40 8.15
C ALA A 503 -55.55 114.85 7.84
N GLN A 504 -54.62 115.06 6.90
CA GLN A 504 -54.24 116.38 6.40
C GLN A 504 -55.41 117.07 5.68
N ILE A 505 -56.04 116.41 4.71
CA ILE A 505 -57.20 116.96 3.98
C ILE A 505 -58.32 117.35 4.96
N THR A 506 -58.57 116.52 5.98
CA THR A 506 -59.61 116.81 7.00
C THR A 506 -59.26 118.04 7.84
N ARG A 507 -57.98 118.32 8.11
CA ARG A 507 -57.55 119.53 8.80
C ARG A 507 -57.76 120.76 7.90
N ASP A 508 -57.35 120.66 6.64
CA ASP A 508 -57.46 121.76 5.66
C ASP A 508 -58.93 122.13 5.38
N THR A 509 -59.83 121.14 5.29
CA THR A 509 -61.28 121.38 5.11
C THR A 509 -61.89 122.15 6.30
N LYS A 510 -61.47 121.84 7.54
CA LYS A 510 -61.96 122.54 8.74
C LYS A 510 -61.47 123.99 8.80
N GLU A 511 -60.25 124.25 8.30
CA GLU A 511 -59.71 125.60 8.17
C GLU A 511 -60.53 126.43 7.17
N LEU A 512 -60.85 125.85 6.00
CA LEU A 512 -61.71 126.49 4.99
C LEU A 512 -63.15 126.74 5.51
N GLU A 513 -63.71 125.82 6.30
CA GLU A 513 -65.02 126.04 6.93
C GLU A 513 -64.99 127.23 7.90
N MET A 514 -63.94 127.34 8.72
CA MET A 514 -63.74 128.47 9.64
C MET A 514 -63.60 129.81 8.89
N GLU A 515 -62.87 129.80 7.77
CA GLU A 515 -62.74 130.95 6.88
C GLU A 515 -64.11 131.36 6.28
N SER A 516 -64.96 130.40 5.90
CA SER A 516 -66.32 130.68 5.39
C SER A 516 -67.25 131.32 6.44
N VAL A 517 -67.08 130.97 7.72
CA VAL A 517 -67.88 131.53 8.83
C VAL A 517 -67.50 132.99 9.06
N VAL A 518 -66.19 133.30 9.06
CA VAL A 518 -65.70 134.69 9.17
C VAL A 518 -66.21 135.54 8.00
N THR A 519 -66.27 134.97 6.79
CA THR A 519 -66.76 135.67 5.60
C THR A 519 -68.26 136.01 5.70
N LYS A 520 -69.08 135.11 6.24
CA LYS A 520 -70.53 135.35 6.48
C LYS A 520 -70.80 136.40 7.55
N GLU A 521 -69.99 136.47 8.61
CA GLU A 521 -70.12 137.52 9.64
C GLU A 521 -69.86 138.93 9.06
N ILE A 522 -68.97 139.05 8.09
CA ILE A 522 -68.70 140.32 7.39
C ILE A 522 -69.91 140.77 6.55
N ASP A 523 -70.59 139.82 5.88
CA ASP A 523 -71.78 140.10 5.08
C ASP A 523 -73.01 140.52 5.93
N GLU A 524 -73.14 140.01 7.16
CA GLU A 524 -74.21 140.43 8.08
C GLU A 524 -74.03 141.86 8.62
N ILE A 525 -72.79 142.32 8.80
CA ILE A 525 -72.48 143.70 9.21
C ILE A 525 -72.88 144.69 8.10
N PHE A 526 -72.69 144.32 6.84
CA PHE A 526 -73.04 145.16 5.69
C PHE A 526 -74.56 145.36 5.58
N ASN A 527 -75.34 144.29 5.79
CA ASN A 527 -76.80 144.32 5.70
C ASN A 527 -77.48 145.09 6.86
N ARG A 528 -76.85 145.19 8.02
CA ARG A 528 -77.36 145.99 9.16
C ARG A 528 -77.17 147.50 8.94
N LYS A 529 -76.25 147.92 8.07
CA LYS A 529 -75.96 149.33 7.78
C LYS A 529 -76.90 149.94 6.72
N ALA A 530 -77.67 149.13 6.01
CA ALA A 530 -78.56 149.57 4.92
C ALA A 530 -80.02 149.84 5.34
N ALA A 531 -80.40 149.58 6.60
CA ALA A 531 -81.80 149.68 7.08
C ALA A 531 -82.12 150.96 7.89
N GLN A 532 -81.30 152.01 7.79
CA GLN A 532 -81.40 153.22 8.64
C GLN A 532 -81.88 154.51 7.93
N ASP A 533 -82.41 154.46 6.70
CA ASP A 533 -82.97 155.65 6.02
C ASP A 533 -84.18 155.28 5.14
N ALA A 534 -85.41 155.54 5.62
CA ALA A 534 -86.58 155.99 4.84
C ALA A 534 -87.84 156.06 5.72
N GLU A 535 -88.16 157.30 6.13
CA GLU A 535 -89.32 157.73 6.91
C GLU A 535 -90.40 158.35 5.98
N ALA A 536 -91.67 158.27 6.39
CA ALA A 536 -92.70 159.34 6.33
C ALA A 536 -94.01 159.16 5.52
N SER A 537 -95.10 159.57 6.22
CA SER A 537 -96.42 160.11 5.79
C SER A 537 -97.61 159.12 5.65
N SER A 538 -98.60 159.03 6.56
CA SER A 538 -99.76 159.92 6.92
C SER A 538 -100.87 159.99 5.84
N ASN A 539 -102.21 160.10 6.06
CA ASN A 539 -103.16 160.10 7.20
C ASN A 539 -104.62 160.27 6.62
N TYR A 540 -105.68 159.98 7.41
CA TYR A 540 -107.11 160.45 7.38
C TYR A 540 -108.20 159.98 6.35
N ASP A 541 -109.21 159.27 6.89
CA ASP A 541 -110.69 159.48 7.04
C ASP A 541 -111.70 160.00 5.95
N ILE A 542 -112.85 159.28 5.96
CA ILE A 542 -114.30 159.63 5.75
C ILE A 542 -114.87 159.87 4.32
N GLY A 543 -115.84 159.02 3.94
CA GLY A 543 -117.21 159.47 3.60
C GLY A 543 -117.72 159.37 2.14
N ASP A 544 -118.90 158.75 2.01
CA ASP A 544 -119.94 158.87 0.96
C ASP A 544 -119.84 158.12 -0.39
N SER A 545 -120.50 156.95 -0.37
CA SER A 545 -121.66 156.50 -1.17
C SER A 545 -121.90 157.03 -2.59
N ASP A 546 -122.25 156.05 -3.43
CA ASP A 546 -122.98 156.15 -4.72
C ASP A 546 -122.17 156.31 -6.02
N ILE A 547 -120.93 155.83 -6.01
CA ILE A 547 -120.19 155.41 -7.23
C ILE A 547 -119.72 153.93 -7.15
N GLU A 548 -119.87 153.30 -5.98
CA GLU A 548 -119.40 151.94 -5.66
C GLU A 548 -120.12 150.82 -6.46
N SER A 549 -121.36 151.07 -6.91
CA SER A 549 -122.15 150.06 -7.63
C SER A 549 -121.67 149.79 -9.08
N LEU A 550 -121.00 150.74 -9.73
CA LEU A 550 -120.51 150.58 -11.11
C LEU A 550 -119.11 149.95 -11.20
N ILE A 551 -118.27 150.11 -10.17
CA ILE A 551 -116.93 149.48 -10.11
C ILE A 551 -117.03 147.99 -9.72
N MET A 552 -118.04 147.62 -8.91
CA MET A 552 -118.22 146.23 -8.45
C MET A 552 -118.47 145.23 -9.60
N GLN A 553 -119.12 145.66 -10.69
CA GLN A 553 -119.34 144.81 -11.87
C GLN A 553 -118.04 144.53 -12.66
N GLY A 554 -117.07 145.45 -12.64
CA GLY A 554 -115.75 145.27 -13.25
C GLY A 554 -114.84 144.32 -12.45
N LEU A 555 -114.95 144.34 -11.12
CA LEU A 555 -114.18 143.48 -10.21
C LEU A 555 -114.56 141.99 -10.32
N TYR A 556 -115.87 141.68 -10.45
CA TYR A 556 -116.30 140.28 -10.64
C TYR A 556 -115.71 139.65 -11.91
N GLY A 557 -115.53 140.42 -12.99
CA GLY A 557 -114.94 139.92 -14.25
C GLY A 557 -113.44 139.59 -14.15
N VAL A 558 -112.70 140.23 -13.26
CA VAL A 558 -111.27 139.95 -13.02
C VAL A 558 -111.11 138.73 -12.11
N ILE A 559 -111.93 138.61 -11.06
CA ILE A 559 -111.88 137.49 -10.11
C ILE A 559 -112.17 136.16 -10.81
N PHE A 560 -113.19 136.08 -11.67
CA PHE A 560 -113.49 134.83 -12.38
C PHE A 560 -112.40 134.45 -13.39
N ARG A 561 -111.73 135.43 -14.02
CA ARG A 561 -110.64 135.15 -14.97
C ARG A 561 -109.41 134.59 -14.25
N GLU A 562 -109.09 135.12 -13.08
CA GLU A 562 -107.95 134.67 -12.29
C GLU A 562 -108.23 133.32 -11.62
N ALA A 563 -109.46 133.08 -11.18
CA ALA A 563 -109.87 131.76 -10.66
C ALA A 563 -109.78 130.66 -11.72
N ILE A 564 -110.10 130.94 -12.99
CA ILE A 564 -109.94 129.98 -14.09
C ILE A 564 -108.46 129.74 -14.41
N LYS A 565 -107.61 130.77 -14.36
CA LYS A 565 -106.15 130.61 -14.52
C LYS A 565 -105.55 129.76 -13.40
N GLU A 566 -105.95 129.98 -12.16
CA GLU A 566 -105.50 129.21 -11.00
C GLU A 566 -105.98 127.74 -11.07
N ALA A 567 -107.22 127.51 -11.52
CA ALA A 567 -107.69 126.15 -11.77
C ALA A 567 -106.88 125.45 -12.89
N GLN A 568 -106.49 126.19 -13.93
CA GLN A 568 -105.68 125.66 -15.03
C GLN A 568 -104.25 125.31 -14.58
N THR A 569 -103.62 126.13 -13.73
CA THR A 569 -102.28 125.84 -13.17
C THR A 569 -102.33 124.62 -12.24
N GLN A 570 -103.35 124.51 -11.39
CA GLN A 570 -103.54 123.33 -10.53
C GLN A 570 -103.77 122.04 -11.31
N ILE A 571 -104.57 122.08 -12.38
CA ILE A 571 -104.77 120.92 -13.26
C ILE A 571 -103.46 120.53 -13.95
N ASN A 572 -102.68 121.50 -14.44
CA ASN A 572 -101.39 121.22 -15.08
C ASN A 572 -100.37 120.63 -14.09
N ASP A 573 -100.34 121.13 -12.85
CA ASP A 573 -99.46 120.61 -11.78
C ASP A 573 -99.84 119.18 -11.37
N LEU A 574 -101.14 118.87 -11.28
CA LEU A 574 -101.66 117.51 -11.07
C LEU A 574 -101.28 116.58 -12.22
N ASN A 575 -101.40 117.05 -13.47
CA ASN A 575 -101.07 116.25 -14.64
C ASN A 575 -99.55 115.97 -14.73
N ALA A 576 -98.71 116.95 -14.38
CA ALA A 576 -97.26 116.78 -14.27
C ALA A 576 -96.88 115.77 -13.16
N LYS A 577 -97.55 115.82 -12.01
CA LYS A 577 -97.38 114.83 -10.93
C LYS A 577 -97.79 113.43 -11.36
N TYR A 578 -98.91 113.29 -12.07
CA TYR A 578 -99.37 112.00 -12.60
C TYR A 578 -98.39 111.39 -13.62
N LEU A 579 -97.86 112.21 -14.55
CA LEU A 579 -96.86 111.76 -15.51
C LEU A 579 -95.56 111.32 -14.82
N ASN A 580 -95.07 112.09 -13.85
CA ASN A 580 -93.85 111.73 -13.10
C ASN A 580 -94.05 110.47 -12.25
N GLU A 581 -95.21 110.31 -11.59
CA GLU A 581 -95.54 109.10 -10.84
C GLU A 581 -95.68 107.88 -11.74
N ASN A 582 -96.20 108.05 -12.96
CA ASN A 582 -96.26 107.01 -13.98
C ASN A 582 -94.85 106.62 -14.48
N ASP A 583 -93.96 107.58 -14.76
CA ASP A 583 -92.57 107.32 -15.17
C ASP A 583 -91.75 106.62 -14.07
N ILE A 584 -91.99 106.96 -12.79
CA ILE A 584 -91.39 106.27 -11.64
C ILE A 584 -91.90 104.82 -11.54
N ARG A 585 -93.21 104.61 -11.74
CA ARG A 585 -93.80 103.26 -11.73
C ARG A 585 -93.20 102.40 -12.85
N ASP A 586 -93.11 102.91 -14.07
CA ASP A 586 -92.55 102.19 -15.21
C ASP A 586 -91.06 101.86 -14.99
N SER A 587 -90.30 102.78 -14.37
CA SER A 587 -88.89 102.53 -14.00
C SER A 587 -88.72 101.43 -12.94
N ILE A 588 -89.57 101.42 -11.91
CA ILE A 588 -89.56 100.38 -10.86
C ILE A 588 -89.99 99.02 -11.44
N GLU A 589 -90.95 99.00 -12.36
CA GLU A 589 -91.43 97.78 -13.00
C GLU A 589 -90.36 97.18 -13.93
N LEU A 590 -89.68 98.01 -14.72
CA LEU A 590 -88.54 97.59 -15.54
C LEU A 590 -87.36 97.08 -14.69
N GLU A 591 -87.06 97.71 -13.56
CA GLU A 591 -86.01 97.26 -12.65
C GLU A 591 -86.36 95.90 -12.01
N LYS A 592 -87.62 95.71 -11.60
CA LYS A 592 -88.12 94.42 -11.08
C LYS A 592 -88.03 93.32 -12.14
N GLU A 593 -88.43 93.60 -13.38
CA GLU A 593 -88.36 92.63 -14.47
C GLU A 593 -86.91 92.23 -14.78
N ASN A 594 -85.99 93.18 -14.83
CA ASN A 594 -84.56 92.90 -15.04
C ASN A 594 -83.96 92.09 -13.90
N LYS A 595 -84.34 92.38 -12.64
CA LYS A 595 -83.91 91.60 -11.48
C LYS A 595 -84.45 90.16 -11.54
N SER A 596 -85.71 89.97 -11.94
CA SER A 596 -86.28 88.64 -12.16
C SER A 596 -85.59 87.87 -13.29
N ARG A 597 -85.22 88.55 -14.39
CA ARG A 597 -84.47 87.96 -15.52
C ARG A 597 -83.10 87.43 -15.07
N LEU A 598 -82.33 88.24 -14.35
CA LEU A 598 -81.02 87.85 -13.80
C LEU A 598 -81.14 86.68 -12.83
N ILE A 599 -82.15 86.66 -11.96
CA ILE A 599 -82.39 85.54 -11.04
C ILE A 599 -82.69 84.23 -11.80
N ILE A 600 -83.43 84.30 -12.90
CA ILE A 600 -83.74 83.13 -13.73
C ILE A 600 -82.49 82.62 -14.45
N GLU A 601 -81.69 83.52 -15.03
CA GLU A 601 -80.43 83.18 -15.70
C GLU A 601 -79.41 82.56 -14.72
N GLU A 602 -79.25 83.14 -13.52
CA GLU A 602 -78.43 82.62 -12.43
C GLU A 602 -78.91 81.23 -11.98
N LYS A 603 -80.23 81.05 -11.84
CA LYS A 603 -80.83 79.77 -11.47
C LYS A 603 -80.58 78.69 -12.51
N GLU A 604 -80.65 79.02 -13.81
CA GLU A 604 -80.39 78.03 -14.86
C GLU A 604 -78.89 77.71 -14.99
N ARG A 605 -78.01 78.70 -14.77
CA ARG A 605 -76.55 78.49 -14.66
C ARG A 605 -76.21 77.53 -13.52
N LEU A 606 -76.74 77.79 -12.32
CA LEU A 606 -76.53 76.93 -11.14
C LEU A 606 -77.06 75.52 -11.37
N LYS A 607 -78.19 75.37 -12.07
CA LYS A 607 -78.76 74.06 -12.40
C LYS A 607 -77.86 73.26 -13.35
N GLN A 608 -77.22 73.91 -14.33
CA GLN A 608 -76.23 73.25 -15.19
C GLN A 608 -74.97 72.87 -14.40
N GLU A 609 -74.51 73.72 -13.49
CA GLU A 609 -73.36 73.45 -12.62
C GLU A 609 -73.62 72.26 -11.67
N VAL A 610 -74.82 72.16 -11.11
CA VAL A 610 -75.25 71.00 -10.30
C VAL A 610 -75.23 69.72 -11.13
N LEU A 611 -75.72 69.73 -12.38
CA LEU A 611 -75.68 68.55 -13.25
C LEU A 611 -74.24 68.11 -13.58
N LEU A 612 -73.34 69.06 -13.82
CA LEU A 612 -71.91 68.79 -14.03
C LEU A 612 -71.23 68.21 -12.78
N LEU A 613 -71.53 68.77 -11.60
CA LEU A 613 -71.03 68.25 -10.32
C LEU A 613 -71.57 66.85 -10.02
N GLU A 614 -72.83 66.58 -10.34
CA GLU A 614 -73.46 65.28 -10.13
C GLU A 614 -72.86 64.21 -11.05
N ALA A 615 -72.54 64.56 -12.31
CA ALA A 615 -71.80 63.69 -13.23
C ALA A 615 -70.36 63.43 -12.72
N SER A 616 -69.65 64.48 -12.29
CA SER A 616 -68.30 64.36 -11.73
C SER A 616 -68.27 63.55 -10.43
N LEU A 617 -69.30 63.67 -9.58
CA LEU A 617 -69.44 62.90 -8.35
C LEU A 617 -69.62 61.41 -8.66
N LYS A 618 -70.48 61.06 -9.63
CA LYS A 618 -70.68 59.67 -10.08
C LYS A 618 -69.40 59.06 -10.65
N GLU A 619 -68.62 59.82 -11.40
CA GLU A 619 -67.33 59.36 -11.91
C GLU A 619 -66.31 59.15 -10.78
N LYS A 620 -66.22 60.08 -9.82
CA LYS A 620 -65.37 59.91 -8.63
C LYS A 620 -65.80 58.73 -7.78
N GLU A 621 -67.10 58.48 -7.63
CA GLU A 621 -67.64 57.34 -6.90
C GLU A 621 -67.29 56.02 -7.60
N LYS A 622 -67.39 55.96 -8.93
CA LYS A 622 -66.94 54.81 -9.73
C LYS A 622 -65.43 54.57 -9.57
N LEU A 623 -64.61 55.61 -9.66
CA LEU A 623 -63.16 55.51 -9.48
C LEU A 623 -62.80 55.07 -8.05
N ALA A 624 -63.50 55.57 -7.03
CA ALA A 624 -63.31 55.15 -5.65
C ALA A 624 -63.65 53.66 -5.46
N LEU A 625 -64.71 53.18 -6.11
CA LEU A 625 -65.07 51.76 -6.09
C LEU A 625 -63.99 50.90 -6.78
N GLU A 626 -63.53 51.30 -7.96
CA GLU A 626 -62.45 50.62 -8.68
C GLU A 626 -61.15 50.59 -7.85
N LEU A 627 -60.79 51.71 -7.22
CA LEU A 627 -59.60 51.81 -6.36
C LEU A 627 -59.73 50.92 -5.11
N SER A 628 -60.92 50.86 -4.50
CA SER A 628 -61.19 49.97 -3.36
C SER A 628 -61.07 48.49 -3.76
N THR A 629 -61.61 48.09 -4.92
CA THR A 629 -61.48 46.71 -5.40
C THR A 629 -60.04 46.36 -5.80
N ALA A 630 -59.28 47.31 -6.36
CA ALA A 630 -57.86 47.12 -6.67
C ALA A 630 -57.03 46.99 -5.39
N LEU A 631 -57.29 47.82 -4.38
CA LEU A 631 -56.64 47.74 -3.08
C LEU A 631 -56.94 46.41 -2.37
N ALA A 632 -58.18 45.93 -2.44
CA ALA A 632 -58.57 44.64 -1.87
C ALA A 632 -57.80 43.48 -2.54
N ARG A 633 -57.72 43.48 -3.88
CA ARG A 633 -56.93 42.49 -4.64
C ARG A 633 -55.45 42.52 -4.30
N GLU A 634 -54.88 43.71 -4.10
CA GLU A 634 -53.47 43.82 -3.79
C GLU A 634 -53.14 43.40 -2.35
N LYS A 635 -54.06 43.63 -1.39
CA LYS A 635 -53.94 43.07 -0.05
C LYS A 635 -53.95 41.53 -0.07
N GLU A 636 -54.88 40.93 -0.81
CA GLU A 636 -54.95 39.47 -0.95
C GLU A 636 -53.65 38.88 -1.55
N ARG A 637 -53.10 39.54 -2.58
CA ARG A 637 -51.80 39.16 -3.15
C ARG A 637 -50.65 39.29 -2.16
N PHE A 638 -50.63 40.36 -1.37
CA PHE A 638 -49.62 40.55 -0.34
C PHE A 638 -49.71 39.47 0.74
N GLU A 639 -50.92 39.10 1.16
CA GLU A 639 -51.15 38.01 2.11
C GLU A 639 -50.65 36.67 1.55
N LEU A 640 -50.95 36.36 0.28
CA LEU A 640 -50.47 35.15 -0.39
C LEU A 640 -48.94 35.13 -0.51
N ALA A 641 -48.32 36.23 -0.92
CA ALA A 641 -46.88 36.35 -1.01
C ALA A 641 -46.20 36.25 0.38
N SER A 642 -46.83 36.78 1.42
CA SER A 642 -46.34 36.64 2.80
C SER A 642 -46.45 35.20 3.28
N GLN A 643 -47.52 34.49 2.93
CA GLN A 643 -47.68 33.08 3.27
C GLN A 643 -46.62 32.24 2.55
N GLU A 644 -46.43 32.43 1.24
CA GLU A 644 -45.40 31.74 0.46
C GLU A 644 -43.99 32.04 1.00
N SER A 645 -43.72 33.29 1.39
CA SER A 645 -42.45 33.64 2.04
C SER A 645 -42.24 32.93 3.37
N ASN A 646 -43.30 32.70 4.15
CA ASN A 646 -43.21 31.95 5.40
C ASN A 646 -42.99 30.46 5.14
N ASP A 647 -43.71 29.86 4.20
CA ASP A 647 -43.55 28.45 3.82
C ASP A 647 -42.13 28.17 3.29
N LEU A 648 -41.57 29.08 2.47
CA LEU A 648 -40.19 29.00 1.99
C LEU A 648 -39.17 29.14 3.14
N LYS A 649 -39.46 29.98 4.13
CA LYS A 649 -38.60 30.14 5.31
C LYS A 649 -38.60 28.88 6.17
N ASP A 650 -39.75 28.24 6.35
CA ASP A 650 -39.87 26.98 7.06
C ASP A 650 -39.13 25.87 6.32
N GLN A 651 -39.28 25.79 4.99
CA GLN A 651 -38.52 24.87 4.15
C GLN A 651 -37.00 25.08 4.27
N ALA A 652 -36.53 26.33 4.24
CA ALA A 652 -35.12 26.66 4.42
C ALA A 652 -34.62 26.23 5.81
N SER A 653 -35.41 26.43 6.86
CA SER A 653 -35.07 26.00 8.23
C SER A 653 -34.97 24.47 8.36
N TRP A 654 -35.85 23.75 7.68
CA TRP A 654 -35.82 22.30 7.63
C TRP A 654 -34.58 21.80 6.88
N GLN A 655 -34.27 22.39 5.73
CA GLN A 655 -33.06 22.08 4.97
C GLN A 655 -31.79 22.38 5.75
N GLN A 656 -31.71 23.50 6.46
CA GLN A 656 -30.59 23.86 7.32
C GLN A 656 -30.35 22.78 8.38
N THR A 657 -31.42 22.31 9.02
CA THR A 657 -31.38 21.27 10.06
C THR A 657 -30.89 19.95 9.49
N LEU A 658 -31.41 19.54 8.32
CA LEU A 658 -30.97 18.33 7.63
C LEU A 658 -29.49 18.42 7.22
N VAL A 659 -29.02 19.57 6.74
CA VAL A 659 -27.61 19.79 6.40
C VAL A 659 -26.73 19.67 7.65
N SER A 660 -27.15 20.23 8.78
CA SER A 660 -26.43 20.09 10.05
C SER A 660 -26.37 18.64 10.52
N GLU A 661 -27.47 17.88 10.43
CA GLU A 661 -27.50 16.45 10.74
C GLU A 661 -26.55 15.65 9.84
N LYS A 662 -26.60 15.88 8.52
CA LYS A 662 -25.71 15.22 7.57
C LYS A 662 -24.25 15.61 7.73
N SER A 663 -23.95 16.85 8.12
CA SER A 663 -22.60 17.27 8.48
C SER A 663 -22.08 16.49 9.69
N MET A 664 -22.92 16.30 10.72
CA MET A 664 -22.54 15.55 11.91
C MET A 664 -22.31 14.06 11.60
N GLU A 665 -23.16 13.44 10.77
CA GLU A 665 -22.95 12.08 10.26
C GLU A 665 -21.63 11.98 9.49
N LEU A 666 -21.34 12.94 8.61
CA LEU A 666 -20.09 12.98 7.84
C LEU A 666 -18.86 13.07 8.73
N ASP A 667 -18.91 13.88 9.80
CA ASP A 667 -17.81 14.00 10.76
C ASP A 667 -17.57 12.70 11.53
N ILE A 668 -18.63 11.96 11.88
CA ILE A 668 -18.52 10.63 12.50
C ILE A 668 -17.82 9.66 11.53
N VAL A 669 -18.30 9.56 10.29
CA VAL A 669 -17.71 8.66 9.28
C VAL A 669 -16.25 9.03 8.98
N LYS A 670 -15.93 10.33 8.96
CA LYS A 670 -14.54 10.80 8.80
C LYS A 670 -13.65 10.35 9.95
N GLY A 671 -14.16 10.39 11.19
CA GLY A 671 -13.47 9.86 12.36
C GLY A 671 -13.24 8.36 12.27
N GLU A 672 -14.27 7.60 11.89
CA GLU A 672 -14.17 6.14 11.69
C GLU A 672 -13.17 5.77 10.59
N LEU A 673 -13.17 6.52 9.48
CA LEU A 673 -12.21 6.33 8.39
C LEU A 673 -10.77 6.58 8.85
N ALA A 674 -10.54 7.61 9.67
CA ALA A 674 -9.21 7.89 10.23
C ALA A 674 -8.72 6.74 11.11
N LEU A 675 -9.58 6.21 12.00
CA LEU A 675 -9.25 5.05 12.83
C LEU A 675 -8.98 3.79 11.98
N ALA A 676 -9.77 3.55 10.93
CA ALA A 676 -9.55 2.44 10.01
C ALA A 676 -8.21 2.56 9.27
N LEU A 677 -7.83 3.77 8.86
CA LEU A 677 -6.53 4.02 8.22
C LEU A 677 -5.37 3.77 9.17
N GLU A 678 -5.44 4.23 10.42
CA GLU A 678 -4.44 3.92 11.45
C GLU A 678 -4.31 2.42 11.67
N ARG A 679 -5.43 1.70 11.70
CA ARG A 679 -5.44 0.24 11.85
C ARG A 679 -4.75 -0.45 10.68
N ILE A 680 -5.04 -0.04 9.44
CA ILE A 680 -4.40 -0.59 8.24
C ILE A 680 -2.88 -0.34 8.27
N GLN A 681 -2.43 0.82 8.74
CA GLN A 681 -0.99 1.07 8.89
C GLN A 681 -0.34 0.14 9.91
N LEU A 682 -1.01 -0.10 11.04
CA LEU A 682 -0.52 -1.01 12.08
C LEU A 682 -0.45 -2.46 11.56
N ASP A 683 -1.50 -2.93 10.89
CA ASP A 683 -1.54 -4.27 10.28
C ASP A 683 -0.49 -4.42 9.16
N LYS A 684 -0.21 -3.34 8.41
CA LYS A 684 0.87 -3.30 7.40
C LYS A 684 2.25 -3.46 8.04
N VAL A 685 2.51 -2.80 9.16
CA VAL A 685 3.77 -2.96 9.91
C VAL A 685 3.92 -4.39 10.43
N GLU A 686 2.86 -4.98 10.97
CA GLU A 686 2.87 -6.37 11.44
C GLU A 686 3.09 -7.37 10.30
N THR A 687 2.44 -7.16 9.16
CA THR A 687 2.63 -7.95 7.93
C THR A 687 4.09 -7.90 7.46
N ASN A 688 4.70 -6.71 7.46
CA ASN A 688 6.12 -6.57 7.10
C ASN A 688 7.04 -7.34 8.06
N LYS A 689 6.75 -7.30 9.38
CA LYS A 689 7.51 -8.06 10.38
C LYS A 689 7.36 -9.57 10.18
N LEU A 690 6.16 -10.05 9.87
CA LEU A 690 5.91 -11.46 9.55
C LEU A 690 6.62 -11.88 8.27
N ASN A 691 6.59 -11.06 7.22
CA ASN A 691 7.31 -11.32 5.97
C ASN A 691 8.83 -11.42 6.18
N GLN A 692 9.43 -10.55 6.99
CA GLN A 692 10.85 -10.65 7.34
C GLN A 692 11.17 -11.96 8.08
N LYS A 693 10.32 -12.37 9.04
CA LYS A 693 10.48 -13.67 9.72
C LYS A 693 10.35 -14.84 8.77
N LEU A 694 9.40 -14.79 7.84
CA LEU A 694 9.21 -15.81 6.82
C LEU A 694 10.43 -15.92 5.90
N GLU A 695 11.00 -14.79 5.49
CA GLU A 695 12.19 -14.75 4.65
C GLU A 695 13.41 -15.36 5.36
N LEU A 696 13.62 -15.01 6.64
CA LEU A 696 14.68 -15.61 7.46
C LEU A 696 14.49 -17.12 7.60
N ARG A 697 13.27 -17.58 7.88
CA ARG A 697 12.96 -19.00 8.01
C ARG A 697 13.12 -19.74 6.67
N GLY A 698 12.79 -19.09 5.56
CA GLY A 698 13.01 -19.60 4.20
C GLY A 698 14.49 -19.76 3.86
N LYS A 699 15.35 -18.83 4.31
CA LYS A 699 16.82 -18.96 4.18
C LYS A 699 17.34 -20.16 4.96
N ALA A 700 16.96 -20.29 6.23
CA ALA A 700 17.35 -21.43 7.06
C ALA A 700 16.87 -22.78 6.50
N LEU A 701 15.67 -22.84 5.92
CA LEU A 701 15.17 -24.06 5.28
C LEU A 701 15.99 -24.44 4.04
N ARG A 702 16.37 -23.46 3.21
CA ARG A 702 17.24 -23.72 2.05
C ARG A 702 18.61 -24.23 2.47
N GLU A 703 19.19 -23.64 3.52
CA GLU A 703 20.47 -24.11 4.08
C GLU A 703 20.38 -25.55 4.61
N ALA A 704 19.31 -25.87 5.34
CA ALA A 704 19.06 -27.22 5.82
C ALA A 704 18.84 -28.23 4.67
N ASP A 705 18.15 -27.82 3.61
CA ASP A 705 17.94 -28.66 2.43
C ASP A 705 19.25 -28.93 1.67
N GLU A 706 20.10 -27.91 1.53
CA GLU A 706 21.43 -28.06 0.94
C GLU A 706 22.30 -29.04 1.76
N GLN A 707 22.29 -28.91 3.09
CA GLN A 707 22.96 -29.85 3.97
C GLN A 707 22.43 -31.28 3.83
N ARG A 708 21.10 -31.44 3.73
CA ARG A 708 20.46 -32.74 3.49
C ARG A 708 20.89 -33.34 2.15
N ASN A 709 20.98 -32.54 1.09
CA ASN A 709 21.40 -33.00 -0.23
C ASN A 709 22.87 -33.45 -0.22
N ILE A 710 23.75 -32.72 0.46
CA ILE A 710 25.15 -33.12 0.68
C ILE A 710 25.22 -34.46 1.43
N LEU A 711 24.43 -34.62 2.50
CA LEU A 711 24.39 -35.86 3.27
C LEU A 711 23.88 -37.05 2.45
N LEU A 712 22.86 -36.84 1.61
CA LEU A 712 22.35 -37.86 0.70
C LEU A 712 23.40 -38.28 -0.33
N ALA A 713 24.13 -37.33 -0.91
CA ALA A 713 25.22 -37.63 -1.83
C ALA A 713 26.34 -38.45 -1.16
N ALA A 714 26.76 -38.04 0.06
CA ALA A 714 27.76 -38.78 0.83
C ALA A 714 27.29 -40.19 1.21
N THR A 715 26.00 -40.36 1.52
CA THR A 715 25.40 -41.66 1.83
C THR A 715 25.40 -42.56 0.60
N GLN A 716 25.03 -42.03 -0.57
CA GLN A 716 25.05 -42.75 -1.83
C GLN A 716 26.47 -43.20 -2.21
N GLU A 717 27.46 -42.31 -2.04
CA GLU A 717 28.86 -42.63 -2.28
C GLU A 717 29.34 -43.77 -1.36
N LYS A 718 29.02 -43.69 -0.07
CA LYS A 718 29.32 -44.77 0.89
C LYS A 718 28.67 -46.08 0.49
N GLN A 719 27.42 -46.05 0.04
CA GLN A 719 26.70 -47.25 -0.40
C GLN A 719 27.35 -47.87 -1.64
N ASN A 720 27.76 -47.06 -2.61
CA ASN A 720 28.52 -47.50 -3.78
C ASN A 720 29.87 -48.12 -3.39
N GLY A 721 30.58 -47.51 -2.43
CA GLY A 721 31.82 -48.06 -1.87
C GLY A 721 31.63 -49.42 -1.20
N ILE A 722 30.55 -49.61 -0.44
CA ILE A 722 30.20 -50.90 0.17
C ILE A 722 29.90 -51.97 -0.89
N LEU A 723 29.20 -51.61 -1.97
CA LEU A 723 28.93 -52.54 -3.08
C LEU A 723 30.22 -52.99 -3.75
N LEU A 724 31.13 -52.06 -4.05
CA LEU A 724 32.44 -52.37 -4.63
C LEU A 724 33.27 -53.28 -3.72
N LEU A 725 33.28 -53.01 -2.40
CA LEU A 725 33.96 -53.84 -1.41
C LEU A 725 33.39 -55.27 -1.41
N ARG A 726 32.06 -55.41 -1.41
CA ARG A 726 31.39 -56.72 -1.45
C ARG A 726 31.74 -57.50 -2.71
N GLU A 727 31.80 -56.85 -3.87
CA GLU A 727 32.22 -57.48 -5.12
C GLU A 727 33.66 -58.00 -5.05
N ASN A 728 34.56 -57.20 -4.50
CA ASN A 728 35.95 -57.61 -4.28
C ASN A 728 36.04 -58.80 -3.31
N ASP A 729 35.30 -58.79 -2.20
CA ASP A 729 35.25 -59.91 -1.25
C ASP A 729 34.74 -61.20 -1.90
N ILE A 730 33.74 -61.11 -2.78
CA ILE A 730 33.27 -62.27 -3.55
C ILE A 730 34.38 -62.78 -4.47
N LYS A 731 35.09 -61.88 -5.16
CA LYS A 731 36.21 -62.24 -6.04
C LYS A 731 37.35 -62.90 -5.26
N GLN A 732 37.73 -62.34 -4.12
CA GLN A 732 38.74 -62.90 -3.23
C GLN A 732 38.32 -64.27 -2.69
N ARG A 733 37.05 -64.45 -2.28
CA ARG A 733 36.52 -65.76 -1.88
C ARG A 733 36.62 -66.80 -3.00
N LYS A 734 36.30 -66.43 -4.25
CA LYS A 734 36.48 -67.33 -5.41
C LYS A 734 37.94 -67.70 -5.61
N GLN A 735 38.86 -66.74 -5.53
CA GLN A 735 40.31 -67.01 -5.60
C GLN A 735 40.77 -67.93 -4.47
N MET A 736 40.31 -67.69 -3.24
CA MET A 736 40.59 -68.54 -2.08
C MET A 736 40.08 -69.97 -2.30
N GLN A 737 38.88 -70.14 -2.85
CA GLN A 737 38.33 -71.46 -3.19
C GLN A 737 39.24 -72.23 -4.15
N VAL A 738 39.79 -71.54 -5.17
CA VAL A 738 40.74 -72.13 -6.12
C VAL A 738 42.04 -72.53 -5.42
N VAL A 739 42.56 -71.68 -4.52
CA VAL A 739 43.75 -72.01 -3.71
C VAL A 739 43.50 -73.22 -2.82
N ILE A 740 42.34 -73.32 -2.16
CA ILE A 740 41.97 -74.48 -1.34
C ILE A 740 41.94 -75.76 -2.19
N LEU A 741 41.36 -75.72 -3.39
CA LEU A 741 41.36 -76.86 -4.30
C LEU A 741 42.78 -77.28 -4.72
N LEU A 742 43.64 -76.31 -5.03
CA LEU A 742 45.06 -76.55 -5.33
C LEU A 742 45.81 -77.17 -4.13
N VAL A 743 45.64 -76.62 -2.94
CA VAL A 743 46.27 -77.12 -1.71
C VAL A 743 45.80 -78.53 -1.39
N ASN A 744 44.50 -78.81 -1.53
CA ASN A 744 43.97 -80.16 -1.35
C ASN A 744 44.51 -81.14 -2.38
N GLY A 745 44.62 -80.73 -3.66
CA GLY A 745 45.22 -81.53 -4.71
C GLY A 745 46.71 -81.83 -4.44
N LEU A 746 47.47 -80.84 -4.00
CA LEU A 746 48.87 -81.00 -3.60
C LEU A 746 49.01 -81.91 -2.38
N SER A 747 48.14 -81.75 -1.37
CA SER A 747 48.11 -82.60 -0.17
C SER A 747 47.86 -84.06 -0.55
N GLN A 748 46.88 -84.33 -1.41
CA GLN A 748 46.62 -85.67 -1.91
C GLN A 748 47.83 -86.24 -2.68
N ALA A 749 48.42 -85.45 -3.58
CA ALA A 749 49.59 -85.88 -4.34
C ALA A 749 50.79 -86.18 -3.43
N LEU A 750 50.96 -85.41 -2.35
CA LEU A 750 51.97 -85.64 -1.32
C LEU A 750 51.70 -86.93 -0.55
N SER A 751 50.46 -87.18 -0.10
CA SER A 751 50.08 -88.43 0.56
C SER A 751 50.29 -89.65 -0.35
N ASP A 752 49.95 -89.54 -1.64
CA ASP A 752 50.21 -90.61 -2.61
C ASP A 752 51.71 -90.84 -2.81
N PHE A 753 52.52 -89.77 -2.81
CA PHE A 753 53.98 -89.87 -2.87
C PHE A 753 54.56 -90.51 -1.62
N GLU A 754 54.14 -90.08 -0.42
CA GLU A 754 54.52 -90.70 0.85
C GLU A 754 54.18 -92.19 0.86
N GLY A 755 52.99 -92.57 0.38
CA GLY A 755 52.58 -93.97 0.24
C GLY A 755 53.49 -94.77 -0.70
N ARG A 756 53.84 -94.22 -1.87
CA ARG A 756 54.79 -94.85 -2.81
C ARG A 756 56.18 -95.00 -2.20
N VAL A 757 56.67 -93.97 -1.51
CA VAL A 757 57.98 -94.01 -0.84
C VAL A 757 57.97 -95.07 0.26
N ALA A 758 56.94 -95.09 1.12
CA ALA A 758 56.81 -96.09 2.18
C ALA A 758 56.77 -97.53 1.63
N GLN A 759 56.05 -97.75 0.52
CA GLN A 759 56.04 -99.04 -0.16
C GLN A 759 57.43 -99.40 -0.71
N SER A 760 58.10 -98.47 -1.40
CA SER A 760 59.44 -98.69 -1.94
C SER A 760 60.44 -99.00 -0.84
N ILE A 761 60.36 -98.32 0.32
CA ILE A 761 61.20 -98.60 1.49
C ILE A 761 60.95 -100.02 1.99
N LYS A 762 59.67 -100.41 2.14
CA LYS A 762 59.30 -101.76 2.57
C LYS A 762 59.82 -102.83 1.60
N GLU A 763 59.73 -102.59 0.29
CA GLU A 763 60.29 -103.49 -0.73
C GLU A 763 61.82 -103.59 -0.64
N THR A 764 62.52 -102.47 -0.42
CA THR A 764 63.98 -102.48 -0.21
C THR A 764 64.38 -103.19 1.07
N ASP A 765 63.62 -103.04 2.16
CA ASP A 765 63.87 -103.73 3.42
C ASP A 765 63.70 -105.24 3.28
N LEU A 766 62.65 -105.69 2.57
CA LEU A 766 62.46 -107.11 2.26
C LEU A 766 63.62 -107.68 1.44
N ARG A 767 64.07 -106.95 0.40
CA ARG A 767 65.23 -107.35 -0.41
C ARG A 767 66.52 -107.39 0.41
N LEU A 768 66.69 -106.46 1.35
CA LEU A 768 67.84 -106.43 2.25
C LEU A 768 67.81 -107.60 3.22
N GLU A 769 66.65 -107.94 3.80
CA GLU A 769 66.49 -109.08 4.70
C GLU A 769 66.75 -110.41 3.96
N GLU A 770 66.29 -110.53 2.70
CA GLU A 770 66.63 -111.67 1.85
C GLU A 770 68.14 -111.76 1.61
N SER A 771 68.79 -110.65 1.23
CA SER A 771 70.25 -110.61 1.04
C SER A 771 71.01 -110.92 2.33
N SER A 772 70.53 -110.45 3.48
CA SER A 772 71.05 -110.76 4.82
C SER A 772 70.93 -112.26 5.13
N SER A 773 69.80 -112.88 4.78
CA SER A 773 69.60 -114.33 4.93
C SER A 773 70.57 -115.13 4.06
N GLN A 774 70.80 -114.69 2.82
CA GLN A 774 71.78 -115.29 1.90
C GLN A 774 73.20 -115.14 2.45
N LEU A 775 73.55 -113.97 2.99
CA LEU A 775 74.84 -113.74 3.64
C LEU A 775 75.03 -114.65 4.85
N ARG A 776 74.02 -114.82 5.71
CA ARG A 776 74.06 -115.77 6.85
C ARG A 776 74.32 -117.19 6.37
N SER A 777 73.65 -117.63 5.30
CA SER A 777 73.88 -118.95 4.68
C SER A 777 75.31 -119.09 4.17
N LEU A 778 75.85 -118.05 3.51
CA LEU A 778 77.21 -118.04 3.00
C LEU A 778 78.24 -118.09 4.14
N ILE A 779 78.02 -117.33 5.22
CA ILE A 779 78.84 -117.38 6.44
C ILE A 779 78.84 -118.79 7.02
N GLN A 780 77.69 -119.46 7.06
CA GLN A 780 77.61 -120.85 7.52
C GLN A 780 78.44 -121.79 6.62
N LYS A 781 78.30 -121.69 5.29
CA LYS A 781 79.11 -122.47 4.33
C LYS A 781 80.61 -122.20 4.50
N ALA A 782 81.00 -120.94 4.65
CA ALA A 782 82.39 -120.56 4.91
C ALA A 782 82.91 -121.14 6.24
N SER A 783 82.08 -121.20 7.28
CA SER A 783 82.45 -121.83 8.56
C SER A 783 82.68 -123.34 8.43
N ILE A 784 81.87 -124.03 7.61
CA ILE A 784 82.06 -125.45 7.31
C ILE A 784 83.38 -125.64 6.56
N LEU A 785 83.62 -124.85 5.51
CA LEU A 785 84.85 -124.91 4.73
C LEU A 785 86.10 -124.67 5.59
N LYS A 786 86.05 -123.69 6.51
CA LYS A 786 87.14 -123.42 7.47
C LYS A 786 87.43 -124.60 8.40
N ARG A 787 86.40 -125.32 8.87
CA ARG A 787 86.59 -126.56 9.66
C ARG A 787 87.23 -127.66 8.82
N THR A 788 86.82 -127.80 7.56
CA THR A 788 87.39 -128.77 6.63
C THR A 788 88.86 -128.47 6.30
N ASP A 789 89.23 -127.20 6.10
CA ASP A 789 90.62 -126.76 5.89
C ASP A 789 91.51 -127.13 7.09
N VAL A 790 91.06 -126.85 8.32
CA VAL A 790 91.78 -127.23 9.55
C VAL A 790 91.99 -128.75 9.62
N LEU A 791 90.98 -129.54 9.27
CA LEU A 791 91.09 -131.01 9.22
C LEU A 791 92.11 -131.49 8.18
N TYR A 792 92.14 -130.90 6.99
CA TYR A 792 93.12 -131.26 5.96
C TYR A 792 94.54 -130.87 6.38
N ARG A 793 94.72 -129.69 6.98
CA ARG A 793 96.01 -129.24 7.50
C ARG A 793 96.56 -130.19 8.56
N GLN A 794 95.73 -130.57 9.55
CA GLN A 794 96.12 -131.56 10.57
C GLN A 794 96.52 -132.91 9.98
N LYS A 795 95.83 -133.38 8.94
CA LYS A 795 96.19 -134.64 8.24
C LYS A 795 97.54 -134.53 7.52
N LEU A 796 97.83 -133.37 6.92
CA LEU A 796 99.09 -133.12 6.23
C LEU A 796 100.25 -133.06 7.23
N ASP A 797 100.10 -132.31 8.31
CA ASP A 797 101.13 -132.18 9.36
C ASP A 797 101.52 -133.54 9.94
N ARG A 798 100.54 -134.44 10.13
CA ARG A 798 100.78 -135.81 10.62
C ARG A 798 101.62 -136.64 9.64
N LYS A 799 101.32 -136.54 8.33
CA LYS A 799 102.13 -137.20 7.28
C LYS A 799 103.56 -136.66 7.22
N CYS A 800 103.75 -135.35 7.38
CA CYS A 800 105.09 -134.75 7.41
C CYS A 800 105.91 -135.25 8.61
N ALA A 801 105.27 -135.40 9.78
CA ALA A 801 105.93 -135.98 10.96
C ALA A 801 106.32 -137.45 10.75
N ASP A 802 105.45 -138.26 10.15
CA ASP A 802 105.75 -139.67 9.83
C ASP A 802 106.94 -139.77 8.83
N LEU A 803 107.00 -138.87 7.84
CA LEU A 803 108.10 -138.82 6.87
C LEU A 803 109.43 -138.41 7.49
N GLN A 804 109.45 -137.41 8.38
CA GLN A 804 110.67 -137.01 9.11
C GLN A 804 111.22 -138.15 9.97
N LEU A 805 110.33 -138.96 10.55
CA LEU A 805 110.74 -140.12 11.36
C LEU A 805 111.42 -141.19 10.49
N ALA A 806 110.89 -141.42 9.28
CA ALA A 806 111.47 -142.35 8.31
C ALA A 806 112.81 -141.85 7.76
N GLU A 807 112.96 -140.55 7.52
CA GLU A 807 114.22 -139.92 7.07
C GLU A 807 115.33 -140.13 8.10
N ALA A 808 115.05 -139.87 9.39
CA ALA A 808 116.02 -140.07 10.46
C ALA A 808 116.47 -141.54 10.62
N GLU A 809 115.60 -142.51 10.33
CA GLU A 809 115.95 -143.94 10.35
C GLU A 809 116.84 -144.33 9.16
N VAL A 810 116.60 -143.75 7.98
CA VAL A 810 117.44 -143.97 6.79
C VAL A 810 118.83 -143.36 6.97
N ASP A 811 118.95 -142.17 7.56
CA ASP A 811 120.25 -141.54 7.85
C ASP A 811 121.11 -142.40 8.79
N LEU A 812 120.48 -142.97 9.83
CA LEU A 812 121.17 -143.81 10.81
C LEU A 812 121.69 -145.13 10.20
N LEU A 813 120.95 -145.70 9.24
CA LEU A 813 121.39 -146.84 8.43
C LEU A 813 122.52 -146.46 7.46
N GLY A 814 122.49 -145.25 6.89
CA GLY A 814 123.54 -144.72 6.02
C GLY A 814 124.89 -144.63 6.75
N ASP A 815 124.88 -144.06 7.96
CA ASP A 815 126.07 -143.95 8.82
C ASP A 815 126.70 -145.32 9.14
N GLU A 816 125.87 -146.35 9.35
CA GLU A 816 126.33 -147.71 9.64
C GLU A 816 126.97 -148.38 8.40
N VAL A 817 126.40 -148.16 7.20
CA VAL A 817 126.96 -148.64 5.93
C VAL A 817 128.31 -147.98 5.63
N ASP A 818 128.44 -146.67 5.83
CA ASP A 818 129.69 -145.94 5.60
C ASP A 818 130.81 -146.40 6.54
N ALA A 819 130.49 -146.68 7.81
CA ALA A 819 131.43 -147.23 8.77
C ALA A 819 131.97 -148.62 8.33
N LEU A 820 131.09 -149.47 7.80
CA LEU A 820 131.47 -150.80 7.27
C LEU A 820 132.33 -150.70 6.00
N LEU A 821 132.01 -149.79 5.08
CA LEU A 821 132.81 -149.54 3.87
C LEU A 821 134.23 -149.08 4.22
N SER A 822 134.38 -148.15 5.16
CA SER A 822 135.69 -147.65 5.59
C SER A 822 136.55 -148.75 6.25
N LEU A 823 135.93 -149.71 6.94
CA LEU A 823 136.63 -150.88 7.50
C LEU A 823 137.14 -151.81 6.41
N LEU A 824 136.31 -152.09 5.39
CA LEU A 824 136.67 -152.95 4.26
C LEU A 824 137.83 -152.36 3.44
N GLU A 825 137.85 -151.04 3.26
CA GLU A 825 138.94 -150.33 2.58
C GLU A 825 140.28 -150.50 3.29
N LYS A 826 140.29 -150.39 4.63
CA LYS A 826 141.50 -150.60 5.44
C LYS A 826 142.02 -152.04 5.33
N ILE A 827 141.12 -153.03 5.29
CA ILE A 827 141.48 -154.44 5.08
C ILE A 827 142.11 -154.65 3.71
N TYR A 828 141.54 -154.04 2.66
CA TYR A 828 142.05 -154.12 1.30
C TYR A 828 143.46 -153.55 1.16
N ILE A 829 143.73 -152.36 1.70
CA ILE A 829 145.06 -151.73 1.67
C ILE A 829 146.11 -152.61 2.34
N ALA A 830 145.77 -153.22 3.49
CA ALA A 830 146.68 -154.11 4.20
C ALA A 830 147.01 -155.37 3.37
N LEU A 831 146.03 -155.95 2.67
CA LEU A 831 146.22 -157.13 1.81
C LEU A 831 147.04 -156.81 0.54
N ASP A 832 146.85 -155.65 -0.08
CA ASP A 832 147.58 -155.24 -1.29
C ASP A 832 149.08 -155.04 -1.01
N HIS A 833 149.45 -154.58 0.20
CA HIS A 833 150.85 -154.32 0.57
C HIS A 833 151.73 -155.61 0.59
N TYR A 834 151.14 -156.78 0.86
CA TYR A 834 151.86 -158.07 0.87
C TYR A 834 151.84 -158.79 -0.50
N SER A 835 151.27 -158.17 -1.54
CA SER A 835 151.09 -158.71 -2.89
C SER A 835 152.35 -159.31 -3.54
N PRO A 836 153.58 -158.80 -3.35
CA PRO A 836 154.77 -159.42 -3.94
C PRO A 836 155.03 -160.84 -3.44
N VAL A 837 154.71 -161.12 -2.17
CA VAL A 837 154.92 -162.42 -1.52
C VAL A 837 153.75 -163.37 -1.84
N LEU A 838 152.55 -162.82 -2.00
CA LEU A 838 151.31 -163.59 -2.21
C LEU A 838 151.07 -164.03 -3.66
N LYS A 839 151.93 -163.65 -4.61
CA LYS A 839 151.84 -164.07 -6.03
C LYS A 839 151.86 -165.58 -6.25
N HIS A 840 152.33 -166.37 -5.28
CA HIS A 840 152.32 -167.83 -5.35
C HIS A 840 150.99 -168.48 -4.90
N TYR A 841 150.04 -167.70 -4.37
CA TYR A 841 148.73 -168.19 -3.92
C TYR A 841 147.59 -167.59 -4.75
N THR A 842 147.21 -168.31 -5.80
CA THR A 842 146.21 -167.88 -6.80
C THR A 842 144.86 -167.47 -6.18
N GLY A 843 144.44 -168.09 -5.06
CA GLY A 843 143.16 -167.76 -4.41
C GLY A 843 143.09 -166.38 -3.74
N ILE A 844 144.21 -165.83 -3.26
CA ILE A 844 144.21 -164.54 -2.55
C ILE A 844 144.14 -163.36 -3.55
N ILE A 845 144.72 -163.54 -4.73
CA ILE A 845 144.67 -162.55 -5.82
C ILE A 845 143.26 -162.38 -6.38
N GLU A 846 142.45 -163.44 -6.44
CA GLU A 846 141.05 -163.33 -6.88
C GLU A 846 140.20 -162.56 -5.87
N ILE A 847 140.40 -162.77 -4.56
CA ILE A 847 139.71 -162.02 -3.49
C ILE A 847 140.12 -160.54 -3.51
N LEU A 848 141.41 -160.23 -3.68
CA LEU A 848 141.89 -158.85 -3.82
C LEU A 848 141.26 -158.14 -5.04
N LYS A 849 141.09 -158.84 -6.17
CA LYS A 849 140.36 -158.30 -7.33
C LYS A 849 138.88 -158.08 -7.03
N LEU A 850 138.25 -158.96 -6.26
CA LEU A 850 136.84 -158.85 -5.87
C LEU A 850 136.59 -157.67 -4.92
N VAL A 851 137.43 -157.54 -3.89
CA VAL A 851 137.36 -156.44 -2.92
C VAL A 851 137.73 -155.10 -3.58
N ARG A 852 138.70 -155.09 -4.49
CA ARG A 852 138.98 -153.91 -5.33
C ARG A 852 137.73 -153.48 -6.09
N ARG A 853 137.07 -154.39 -6.80
CA ARG A 853 135.88 -154.10 -7.61
C ARG A 853 134.74 -153.50 -6.78
N GLU A 854 134.53 -154.00 -5.56
CA GLU A 854 133.45 -153.52 -4.69
C GLU A 854 133.79 -152.19 -3.99
N LEU A 855 135.06 -151.94 -3.66
CA LEU A 855 135.53 -150.65 -3.14
C LEU A 855 135.65 -149.57 -4.23
N SER A 856 135.97 -149.95 -5.47
CA SER A 856 136.04 -149.03 -6.61
C SER A 856 134.69 -148.80 -7.29
N GLY A 857 133.60 -149.36 -6.76
CA GLY A 857 132.24 -149.14 -7.25
C GLY A 857 131.99 -149.64 -8.68
N GLU A 858 132.84 -150.53 -9.21
CA GLU A 858 132.69 -151.10 -10.55
C GLU A 858 131.81 -152.35 -10.50
N SER A 859 130.56 -152.19 -10.09
CA SER A 859 129.53 -153.20 -10.30
C SER A 859 128.64 -152.81 -11.48
N THR A 860 128.63 -153.71 -12.45
CA THR A 860 127.79 -153.77 -13.64
C THR A 860 126.34 -153.44 -13.35
N LYS A 861 125.81 -152.43 -14.03
CA LYS A 861 124.36 -152.18 -14.19
C LYS A 861 123.63 -153.47 -14.59
N PRO A 862 122.57 -153.86 -13.87
CA PRO A 862 121.43 -154.58 -14.42
C PRO A 862 120.40 -153.57 -14.99
N PRO A 863 119.40 -154.02 -15.77
CA PRO A 863 118.53 -153.17 -16.60
C PRO A 863 117.68 -152.15 -15.87
#